data_AF-E9Q9A9-F1
#
_entry.id   AF-E9Q9A9-F1
#
_cell.length_a   1.000
_cell.length_b   1.000
_cell.length_c   1.000
_cell.angle_alpha   90.00
_cell.angle_beta   90.00
_cell.angle_gamma   90.00
#
_symmetry.space_group_name_H-M   'P 1'
#
loop_
_entity.id
_entity.type
_entity.pdbx_description
1 polymer ?
#
loop_
_entity_poly.entity_id
_entity_poly.type
_entity_poly.pdbx_seq_one_letter_code
_entity_poly.pdbx_strand_id
1 'polypeptide(L)'
;MGNWLTGNWSSDRSSGYSSGWSPGGSSGVPSGPVHKLEKSIQANLTPNENCLKQIAVSSVPSQKLEGYIQENLKPNRESLKQIDQAVDAIWDLLRSQIPVKEVAKGGSYGRETALRGCSDGTLVLFMDCFQQFQDQIKYQDAYLDVIELWLKIHEKKSVKHEHALVVQVSVPGQRILLQLLPVFNPLRSNENPSSCVYVDLKKSMDQVRASPGEFSDCFTTLQQRFFKKYPQRLKDLILLVKHWYEQCQEKWKTPPPQPLLYALELLTVYAWEQGCQAEDFDMAQGVRTVLRLIQRPTELCVYWTVNYNFEDETVRNILLHQLRSQRPVILDPTDPTNNVGKDDGFWELLTEEAMAWLYSPSLNTESPAPYWDVLPMPLFVTPSHLLNKFIKDFLQPNKLFLKQIKEAVDIICSFLKNVCFLNSDTKVLKTVKGGSTAKGTALKRGSDADIVVFLSSLESYDSLKTNRSQFVQEIQKQLEEFVQAQEWEVTFEISKWKAPRVLSFTLKSKTLNESVEFDVLPAYDALGQLRSDFTLRPEAYKDLIELCASQDIKEGEFSICFTELQRNFIQTRPTKLKSLLRLIKHWYKQYERKMKPKASLPPKYALELLTVYAWEQGSGTDDFDIAEGFRTVLDLVIKYRQLCIFWTVNYNFEEEYMRKFLLTQIQKKRPVILDPADPTGDVGGGDRWCWHLLAEEAKEWLSSPCFQVEQKGLVQPWKVPVMQTPGSCGGQIYPTVGGVTK
;
A
#
# COMPACT_ATOMS: atom_id res chain seq x y z
N MET A 1 -41.96 2.88 -31.59
CA MET A 1 -42.42 4.28 -31.66
C MET A 1 -41.21 5.18 -31.43
N GLY A 2 -40.81 5.98 -32.46
CA GLY A 2 -39.83 7.09 -32.48
C GLY A 2 -38.38 6.78 -32.06
N ASN A 3 -37.34 6.52 -32.87
CA ASN A 3 -36.89 6.82 -34.25
C ASN A 3 -35.96 8.07 -34.40
N TRP A 4 -34.77 7.82 -35.00
CA TRP A 4 -33.79 8.71 -35.70
C TRP A 4 -32.76 9.52 -34.85
N LEU A 5 -31.51 9.81 -35.26
CA LEU A 5 -30.61 9.45 -36.38
C LEU A 5 -29.16 9.92 -36.08
N THR A 6 -28.20 9.28 -36.73
CA THR A 6 -26.77 9.63 -36.90
C THR A 6 -26.54 10.74 -37.93
N GLY A 7 -25.44 11.50 -37.83
CA GLY A 7 -24.92 12.32 -38.94
C GLY A 7 -23.64 13.09 -38.63
N ASN A 8 -22.50 12.64 -39.18
CA ASN A 8 -21.30 13.44 -39.45
C ASN A 8 -21.57 14.41 -40.61
N TRP A 9 -20.83 15.53 -40.71
CA TRP A 9 -20.38 16.18 -41.97
C TRP A 9 -19.30 17.24 -41.71
N SER A 10 -18.42 17.42 -42.69
CA SER A 10 -17.21 18.26 -42.70
C SER A 10 -17.36 19.52 -43.58
N SER A 11 -16.62 20.59 -43.24
CA SER A 11 -16.16 21.76 -44.05
C SER A 11 -17.24 22.66 -44.69
N ASP A 12 -17.15 24.00 -44.79
CA ASP A 12 -16.02 24.93 -44.98
C ASP A 12 -16.46 26.41 -44.74
N ARG A 13 -15.53 27.30 -44.32
CA ARG A 13 -15.33 28.79 -44.56
C ARG A 13 -16.52 29.78 -44.40
N SER A 14 -16.42 31.03 -43.91
CA SER A 14 -15.34 32.05 -43.89
C SER A 14 -15.75 33.34 -43.12
N SER A 15 -14.77 33.93 -42.41
CA SER A 15 -14.42 35.36 -42.15
C SER A 15 -15.41 36.45 -41.67
N GLY A 16 -14.99 37.14 -40.60
CA GLY A 16 -15.37 38.53 -40.25
C GLY A 16 -14.58 39.09 -39.04
N TYR A 17 -13.77 40.13 -39.28
CA TYR A 17 -12.84 40.90 -38.40
C TYR A 17 -13.55 41.64 -37.23
N SER A 18 -12.97 42.14 -36.11
CA SER A 18 -11.72 42.90 -35.89
C SER A 18 -11.37 43.12 -34.39
N SER A 19 -10.05 43.14 -34.10
CA SER A 19 -9.23 43.98 -33.16
C SER A 19 -9.35 43.95 -31.62
N GLY A 20 -8.22 43.61 -30.99
CA GLY A 20 -7.77 44.06 -29.65
C GLY A 20 -6.35 43.54 -29.31
N TRP A 21 -5.37 44.44 -29.17
CA TRP A 21 -3.94 44.25 -28.80
C TRP A 21 -3.73 43.35 -27.54
N SER A 22 -2.67 42.57 -27.31
CA SER A 22 -1.21 42.69 -27.54
C SER A 22 -0.54 41.29 -27.43
N PRO A 23 0.61 40.98 -28.07
CA PRO A 23 1.45 39.85 -27.65
C PRO A 23 2.77 40.35 -27.04
N GLY A 24 2.93 40.17 -25.73
CA GLY A 24 4.23 40.20 -25.08
C GLY A 24 5.02 38.96 -25.51
N GLY A 25 6.13 39.19 -26.20
CA GLY A 25 7.05 38.13 -26.61
C GLY A 25 7.65 37.42 -25.40
N SER A 26 7.28 36.15 -25.23
CA SER A 26 8.17 35.20 -24.57
C SER A 26 8.90 34.47 -25.69
N SER A 27 10.20 34.78 -25.80
CA SER A 27 11.15 34.02 -26.59
C SER A 27 11.08 32.55 -26.18
N GLY A 28 10.37 31.75 -26.97
CA GLY A 28 10.46 30.31 -26.93
C GLY A 28 11.90 29.93 -27.25
N VAL A 29 12.58 29.37 -26.27
CA VAL A 29 13.84 28.65 -26.49
C VAL A 29 13.52 27.56 -27.51
N PRO A 30 14.20 27.54 -28.67
CA PRO A 30 13.98 26.47 -29.63
C PRO A 30 14.50 25.18 -28.99
N SER A 31 13.60 24.22 -28.80
CA SER A 31 13.95 22.82 -28.58
C SER A 31 14.80 22.36 -29.78
N GLY A 32 16.12 22.40 -29.61
CA GLY A 32 17.10 21.89 -30.56
C GLY A 32 16.91 20.39 -30.79
N PRO A 33 17.41 19.83 -31.91
CA PRO A 33 16.92 18.58 -32.45
C PRO A 33 17.42 17.37 -31.66
N VAL A 34 16.64 16.92 -30.67
CA VAL A 34 16.80 15.63 -29.95
C VAL A 34 16.96 14.45 -30.93
N HIS A 35 16.32 14.51 -32.10
CA HIS A 35 16.29 13.43 -33.09
C HIS A 35 17.60 13.17 -33.87
N LYS A 36 18.56 14.09 -33.91
CA LYS A 36 19.89 13.80 -34.51
C LYS A 36 20.87 13.20 -33.50
N LEU A 37 20.62 13.42 -32.21
CA LEU A 37 21.47 13.01 -31.08
C LEU A 37 21.34 11.51 -30.77
N GLU A 38 20.12 10.97 -30.90
CA GLU A 38 19.77 9.56 -30.71
C GLU A 38 20.56 8.62 -31.64
N LYS A 39 20.75 9.02 -32.90
CA LYS A 39 21.48 8.22 -33.89
C LYS A 39 22.96 8.10 -33.60
N SER A 40 23.62 9.06 -32.94
CA SER A 40 25.07 8.96 -32.69
C SER A 40 25.41 8.13 -31.46
N ILE A 41 24.53 8.11 -30.44
CA ILE A 41 24.66 7.17 -29.32
C ILE A 41 24.38 5.76 -29.82
N GLN A 42 23.34 5.52 -30.63
CA GLN A 42 23.10 4.22 -31.28
C GLN A 42 24.16 3.81 -32.30
N ALA A 43 24.80 4.75 -33.01
CA ALA A 43 25.89 4.42 -33.95
C ALA A 43 27.19 4.00 -33.23
N ASN A 44 27.41 4.46 -31.98
CA ASN A 44 28.51 4.01 -31.13
C ASN A 44 28.11 2.83 -30.23
N LEU A 45 26.81 2.55 -30.11
CA LEU A 45 26.26 1.25 -29.71
C LEU A 45 26.32 0.32 -30.92
N THR A 46 27.52 -0.10 -31.34
CA THR A 46 27.57 -1.40 -32.01
C THR A 46 26.98 -2.39 -30.99
N PRO A 47 25.87 -3.08 -31.31
CA PRO A 47 25.47 -4.22 -30.52
C PRO A 47 26.71 -5.08 -30.44
N ASN A 48 27.10 -5.48 -29.24
CA ASN A 48 28.10 -6.53 -29.15
C ASN A 48 27.53 -7.67 -30.01
N GLU A 49 28.15 -8.00 -31.15
CA GLU A 49 27.69 -9.06 -32.05
C GLU A 49 27.62 -10.43 -31.33
N ASN A 50 28.08 -10.46 -30.07
CA ASN A 50 27.93 -11.55 -29.11
C ASN A 50 26.64 -11.53 -28.25
N CYS A 51 25.68 -10.63 -28.46
CA CYS A 51 24.30 -10.87 -28.00
C CYS A 51 23.66 -11.92 -28.93
N LEU A 52 24.13 -13.15 -28.82
CA LEU A 52 23.49 -14.37 -29.34
C LEU A 52 21.99 -14.25 -29.12
N LYS A 53 21.19 -14.11 -30.20
CA LYS A 53 19.72 -14.22 -30.26
C LYS A 53 19.10 -14.53 -28.89
N GLN A 54 19.03 -13.53 -28.00
CA GLN A 54 18.64 -13.81 -26.63
C GLN A 54 17.15 -14.08 -26.66
N ILE A 55 16.76 -15.19 -26.03
CA ILE A 55 15.35 -15.58 -25.89
C ILE A 55 14.63 -14.39 -25.26
N ALA A 56 13.58 -13.90 -25.93
CA ALA A 56 12.75 -12.82 -25.41
C ALA A 56 12.28 -13.20 -24.01
N VAL A 57 12.47 -12.35 -23.02
CA VAL A 57 12.12 -12.67 -21.63
C VAL A 57 10.63 -13.01 -21.51
N SER A 58 9.81 -12.39 -22.36
CA SER A 58 8.39 -12.66 -22.49
C SER A 58 8.03 -14.05 -23.00
N SER A 59 9.00 -14.83 -23.49
CA SER A 59 8.85 -16.24 -23.87
C SER A 59 9.40 -17.23 -22.84
N VAL A 60 10.09 -16.76 -21.79
CA VAL A 60 10.64 -17.60 -20.73
C VAL A 60 9.50 -18.06 -19.81
N PRO A 61 9.31 -19.38 -19.59
CA PRO A 61 8.29 -19.88 -18.68
C PRO A 61 8.46 -19.34 -17.26
N SER A 62 7.34 -19.04 -16.59
CA SER A 62 7.29 -18.47 -15.24
C SER A 62 8.20 -19.18 -14.22
N GLN A 63 8.26 -20.52 -14.27
CA GLN A 63 9.08 -21.34 -13.35
C GLN A 63 10.59 -21.26 -13.62
N LYS A 64 11.00 -20.73 -14.78
CA LYS A 64 12.41 -20.62 -15.20
C LYS A 64 12.97 -19.21 -15.11
N LEU A 65 12.16 -18.23 -14.70
CA LEU A 65 12.59 -16.83 -14.61
C LEU A 65 13.81 -16.65 -13.71
N GLU A 66 13.88 -17.36 -12.59
CA GLU A 66 15.04 -17.28 -11.69
C GLU A 66 16.33 -17.77 -12.33
N GLY A 67 16.28 -18.94 -12.99
CA GLY A 67 17.42 -19.47 -13.74
C GLY A 67 17.86 -18.51 -14.83
N TYR A 68 16.89 -17.96 -15.58
CA TYR A 68 17.15 -16.97 -16.62
C TYR A 68 17.85 -15.71 -16.08
N ILE A 69 17.46 -15.20 -14.91
CA ILE A 69 18.12 -14.06 -14.27
C ILE A 69 19.59 -14.39 -13.95
N GLN A 70 19.86 -15.53 -13.32
CA GLN A 70 21.23 -15.90 -12.95
C GLN A 70 22.12 -16.15 -14.18
N GLU A 71 21.55 -16.77 -15.23
CA GLU A 71 22.28 -17.13 -16.43
C GLU A 71 22.52 -15.97 -17.39
N ASN A 72 21.59 -15.01 -17.48
CA ASN A 72 21.60 -13.99 -18.55
C ASN A 72 21.68 -12.55 -18.04
N LEU A 73 21.06 -12.23 -16.90
CA LEU A 73 20.84 -10.84 -16.51
C LEU A 73 21.80 -10.36 -15.41
N LYS A 74 22.19 -11.24 -14.49
CA LYS A 74 23.01 -10.86 -13.34
C LYS A 74 24.49 -10.78 -13.69
N PRO A 75 25.19 -9.66 -13.42
CA PRO A 75 26.64 -9.60 -13.58
C PRO A 75 27.37 -10.64 -12.71
N ASN A 76 28.52 -11.11 -13.19
CA ASN A 76 29.40 -11.94 -12.37
C ASN A 76 29.96 -11.12 -11.20
N ARG A 77 29.94 -11.69 -9.98
CA ARG A 77 30.49 -11.04 -8.77
C ARG A 77 31.94 -10.61 -8.93
N GLU A 78 32.77 -11.42 -9.60
CA GLU A 78 34.19 -11.10 -9.81
C GLU A 78 34.35 -9.94 -10.79
N SER A 79 33.57 -9.91 -11.87
CA SER A 79 33.53 -8.77 -12.80
C SER A 79 33.10 -7.49 -12.07
N LEU A 80 32.10 -7.55 -11.18
CA LEU A 80 31.68 -6.37 -10.39
C LEU A 80 32.80 -5.87 -9.46
N LYS A 81 33.54 -6.77 -8.78
CA LYS A 81 34.69 -6.37 -7.97
C LYS A 81 35.79 -5.68 -8.79
N GLN A 82 36.05 -6.17 -10.00
CA GLN A 82 37.04 -5.55 -10.90
C GLN A 82 36.56 -4.18 -11.40
N ILE A 83 35.26 -4.03 -11.67
CA ILE A 83 34.65 -2.72 -11.95
C ILE A 83 34.84 -1.79 -10.75
N ASP A 84 34.56 -2.25 -9.52
CA ASP A 84 34.75 -1.44 -8.31
C ASP A 84 36.20 -0.95 -8.19
N GLN A 85 37.18 -1.84 -8.36
CA GLN A 85 38.60 -1.49 -8.35
C GLN A 85 38.97 -0.49 -9.45
N ALA A 86 38.40 -0.65 -10.66
CA ALA A 86 38.68 0.24 -11.77
C ALA A 86 38.07 1.64 -11.56
N VAL A 87 36.87 1.71 -10.96
CA VAL A 87 36.23 2.98 -10.56
C VAL A 87 37.02 3.65 -9.44
N ASP A 88 37.46 2.89 -8.44
CA ASP A 88 38.26 3.41 -7.33
C ASP A 88 39.62 3.94 -7.83
N ALA A 89 40.24 3.30 -8.83
CA ALA A 89 41.46 3.81 -9.47
C ALA A 89 41.25 5.11 -10.25
N ILE A 90 40.09 5.29 -10.90
CA ILE A 90 39.72 6.56 -11.54
C ILE A 90 39.55 7.65 -10.47
N TRP A 91 38.93 7.31 -9.34
CA TRP A 91 38.77 8.24 -8.23
C TRP A 91 40.10 8.65 -7.60
N ASP A 92 40.98 7.70 -7.28
CA ASP A 92 42.29 7.99 -6.69
C ASP A 92 43.13 8.90 -7.59
N LEU A 93 43.00 8.76 -8.91
CA LEU A 93 43.61 9.66 -9.88
C LEU A 93 43.10 11.10 -9.71
N LEU A 94 41.78 11.30 -9.70
CA LEU A 94 41.15 12.62 -9.65
C LEU A 94 41.32 13.32 -8.30
N ARG A 95 41.30 12.56 -7.19
CA ARG A 95 41.43 13.07 -5.81
C ARG A 95 42.69 13.91 -5.60
N SER A 96 43.79 13.58 -6.29
CA SER A 96 45.05 14.29 -6.12
C SER A 96 45.10 15.67 -6.78
N GLN A 97 44.16 15.97 -7.70
CA GLN A 97 44.23 17.15 -8.57
C GLN A 97 43.03 18.09 -8.46
N ILE A 98 41.90 17.59 -7.95
CA ILE A 98 40.63 18.31 -7.95
C ILE A 98 40.12 18.40 -6.50
N PRO A 99 39.60 19.56 -6.05
CA PRO A 99 39.10 19.73 -4.69
C PRO A 99 37.76 19.01 -4.48
N VAL A 100 37.82 17.68 -4.41
CA VAL A 100 36.67 16.80 -4.20
C VAL A 100 36.68 16.29 -2.76
N LYS A 101 35.59 16.55 -2.06
CA LYS A 101 35.41 16.17 -0.65
C LYS A 101 35.12 14.68 -0.48
N GLU A 102 34.19 14.21 -1.28
CA GLU A 102 33.65 12.86 -1.23
C GLU A 102 33.08 12.46 -2.60
N VAL A 103 32.83 11.17 -2.78
CA VAL A 103 32.27 10.62 -4.01
C VAL A 103 31.10 9.71 -3.73
N ALA A 104 30.12 9.69 -4.64
CA ALA A 104 29.04 8.72 -4.64
C ALA A 104 28.92 8.05 -6.00
N LYS A 105 28.51 6.78 -5.99
CA LYS A 105 28.30 5.97 -7.19
C LYS A 105 26.79 5.99 -7.50
N GLY A 106 26.38 6.56 -8.62
CA GLY A 106 24.99 6.62 -9.09
C GLY A 106 24.74 5.70 -10.28
N GLY A 107 23.60 5.91 -10.94
CA GLY A 107 23.14 5.05 -12.03
C GLY A 107 22.79 3.63 -11.58
N SER A 108 22.53 2.74 -12.54
CA SER A 108 22.25 1.32 -12.27
C SER A 108 23.38 0.64 -11.51
N TYR A 109 24.63 1.00 -11.79
CA TYR A 109 25.80 0.55 -11.03
C TYR A 109 25.70 0.91 -9.55
N GLY A 110 25.48 2.19 -9.24
CA GLY A 110 25.38 2.69 -7.87
C GLY A 110 24.18 2.17 -7.07
N ARG A 111 23.07 1.88 -7.77
CA ARG A 111 21.85 1.31 -7.19
C ARG A 111 21.91 -0.22 -7.06
N GLU A 112 23.00 -0.85 -7.47
CA GLU A 112 23.19 -2.30 -7.50
C GLU A 112 22.13 -3.03 -8.37
N THR A 113 21.71 -2.37 -9.46
CA THR A 113 20.73 -2.84 -10.44
C THR A 113 21.32 -2.92 -11.85
N ALA A 114 22.66 -3.00 -11.97
CA ALA A 114 23.34 -3.17 -13.25
C ALA A 114 23.05 -4.53 -13.90
N LEU A 115 22.73 -4.50 -15.19
CA LEU A 115 22.57 -5.68 -16.04
C LEU A 115 23.92 -6.22 -16.49
N ARG A 116 23.96 -7.52 -16.76
CA ARG A 116 25.12 -8.19 -17.36
C ARG A 116 25.44 -7.57 -18.72
N GLY A 117 26.73 -7.38 -18.98
CA GLY A 117 27.22 -6.96 -20.29
C GLY A 117 27.46 -5.45 -20.37
N CYS A 118 26.41 -4.63 -20.33
CA CYS A 118 26.56 -3.16 -20.34
C CYS A 118 25.51 -2.50 -19.43
N SER A 119 25.90 -1.49 -18.67
CA SER A 119 24.97 -0.68 -17.87
C SER A 119 25.48 0.74 -17.66
N ASP A 120 24.58 1.64 -17.31
CA ASP A 120 24.92 2.99 -16.86
C ASP A 120 25.50 2.97 -15.44
N GLY A 121 26.39 3.92 -15.19
CA GLY A 121 26.84 4.28 -13.87
C GLY A 121 27.17 5.76 -13.81
N THR A 122 27.11 6.33 -12.62
CA THR A 122 27.52 7.71 -12.39
C THR A 122 28.57 7.71 -11.28
N LEU A 123 29.60 8.53 -11.38
CA LEU A 123 30.49 8.87 -10.28
C LEU A 123 30.33 10.36 -10.02
N VAL A 124 29.59 10.65 -8.96
CA VAL A 124 29.32 11.99 -8.49
C VAL A 124 30.50 12.45 -7.64
N LEU A 125 31.10 13.58 -8.05
CA LEU A 125 32.24 14.21 -7.40
C LEU A 125 31.74 15.42 -6.62
N PHE A 126 31.67 15.31 -5.30
CA PHE A 126 31.19 16.41 -4.47
C PHE A 126 32.30 17.45 -4.26
N MET A 127 32.14 18.60 -4.91
CA MET A 127 33.16 19.63 -4.98
C MET A 127 33.23 20.45 -3.69
N ASP A 128 34.41 20.59 -3.08
CA ASP A 128 34.60 21.40 -1.86
C ASP A 128 34.27 22.88 -2.07
N CYS A 129 34.45 23.36 -3.30
CA CYS A 129 34.21 24.75 -3.68
C CYS A 129 32.74 25.07 -3.92
N PHE A 130 31.86 24.07 -4.11
CA PHE A 130 30.44 24.31 -4.32
C PHE A 130 29.75 24.45 -2.95
N GLN A 131 29.12 25.60 -2.71
CA GLN A 131 28.50 25.94 -1.42
C GLN A 131 26.97 25.84 -1.46
N GLN A 132 26.38 25.83 -2.66
CA GLN A 132 24.94 25.85 -2.90
C GLN A 132 24.62 25.16 -4.24
N PHE A 133 23.37 24.74 -4.46
CA PHE A 133 22.98 23.94 -5.63
C PHE A 133 23.30 24.62 -6.97
N GLN A 134 23.02 25.93 -7.08
CA GLN A 134 23.23 26.71 -8.29
C GLN A 134 24.70 26.90 -8.69
N ASP A 135 25.65 26.59 -7.79
CA ASP A 135 27.07 26.60 -8.14
C ASP A 135 27.38 25.54 -9.21
N GLN A 136 26.60 24.45 -9.27
CA GLN A 136 26.70 23.47 -10.35
C GLN A 136 26.47 24.11 -11.72
N ILE A 137 25.40 24.89 -11.89
CA ILE A 137 25.10 25.58 -13.17
C ILE A 137 26.24 26.53 -13.56
N LYS A 138 26.87 27.17 -12.57
CA LYS A 138 27.89 28.19 -12.81
C LYS A 138 29.28 27.61 -13.12
N TYR A 139 29.64 26.49 -12.51
CA TYR A 139 31.04 26.03 -12.48
C TYR A 139 31.24 24.62 -13.03
N GLN A 140 30.20 23.81 -13.20
CA GLN A 140 30.32 22.39 -13.58
C GLN A 140 31.08 22.19 -14.89
N ASP A 141 30.74 22.93 -15.94
CA ASP A 141 31.38 22.79 -17.26
C ASP A 141 32.90 23.04 -17.21
N ALA A 142 33.34 24.02 -16.42
CA ALA A 142 34.76 24.34 -16.25
C ALA A 142 35.50 23.22 -15.51
N TYR A 143 34.88 22.61 -14.50
CA TYR A 143 35.47 21.45 -13.83
C TYR A 143 35.45 20.19 -14.69
N LEU A 144 34.46 20.00 -15.54
CA LEU A 144 34.45 18.92 -16.53
C LEU A 144 35.61 19.05 -17.52
N ASP A 145 35.96 20.26 -17.96
CA ASP A 145 37.14 20.49 -18.81
C ASP A 145 38.45 20.10 -18.12
N VAL A 146 38.57 20.42 -16.82
CA VAL A 146 39.73 20.02 -16.01
C VAL A 146 39.80 18.50 -15.86
N ILE A 147 38.68 17.84 -15.57
CA ILE A 147 38.62 16.37 -15.45
C ILE A 147 38.99 15.71 -16.78
N GLU A 148 38.47 16.21 -17.90
CA GLU A 148 38.78 15.67 -19.23
C GLU A 148 40.27 15.79 -19.56
N LEU A 149 40.90 16.93 -19.25
CA LEU A 149 42.34 17.12 -19.42
C LEU A 149 43.15 16.08 -18.63
N TRP A 150 42.80 15.85 -17.37
CA TRP A 150 43.48 14.87 -16.52
C TRP A 150 43.30 13.44 -17.00
N LEU A 151 42.09 13.07 -17.44
CA LEU A 151 41.87 11.74 -18.01
C LEU A 151 42.70 11.53 -19.28
N LYS A 152 42.83 12.55 -20.15
CA LYS A 152 43.70 12.49 -21.33
C LYS A 152 45.17 12.31 -20.97
N ILE A 153 45.67 13.02 -19.97
CA ILE A 153 47.07 12.90 -19.49
C ILE A 153 47.37 11.45 -19.04
N HIS A 154 46.39 10.79 -18.43
CA HIS A 154 46.52 9.40 -17.98
C HIS A 154 46.00 8.36 -18.98
N GLU A 155 45.92 8.74 -20.27
CA GLU A 155 45.53 7.87 -21.39
C GLU A 155 44.16 7.18 -21.21
N LYS A 156 43.26 7.78 -20.43
CA LYS A 156 41.88 7.33 -20.28
C LYS A 156 41.02 7.98 -21.36
N LYS A 157 40.39 7.14 -22.19
CA LYS A 157 39.42 7.61 -23.19
C LYS A 157 38.16 8.12 -22.49
N SER A 158 37.76 9.34 -22.80
CA SER A 158 36.52 9.96 -22.34
C SER A 158 35.79 10.64 -23.49
N VAL A 159 34.48 10.76 -23.37
CA VAL A 159 33.62 11.51 -24.30
C VAL A 159 32.85 12.55 -23.50
N LYS A 160 33.02 13.84 -23.82
CA LYS A 160 32.24 14.93 -23.23
C LYS A 160 30.88 15.02 -23.91
N HIS A 161 29.81 15.10 -23.13
CA HIS A 161 28.44 15.18 -23.61
C HIS A 161 27.67 16.18 -22.75
N GLU A 162 27.36 17.36 -23.30
CA GLU A 162 26.75 18.49 -22.58
C GLU A 162 27.39 18.72 -21.21
N HIS A 163 26.67 18.37 -20.13
CA HIS A 163 27.03 18.58 -18.73
C HIS A 163 27.62 17.33 -18.06
N ALA A 164 28.09 16.35 -18.82
CA ALA A 164 28.70 15.13 -18.30
C ALA A 164 29.94 14.70 -19.09
N LEU A 165 30.85 14.02 -18.41
CA LEU A 165 32.00 13.35 -19.04
C LEU A 165 31.86 11.83 -18.88
N VAL A 166 31.78 11.09 -19.99
CA VAL A 166 31.58 9.64 -19.96
C VAL A 166 32.91 8.92 -20.13
N VAL A 167 33.21 7.99 -19.22
CA VAL A 167 34.34 7.06 -19.28
C VAL A 167 33.80 5.64 -19.35
N GLN A 168 34.30 4.84 -20.31
CA GLN A 168 33.93 3.43 -20.38
C GLN A 168 34.86 2.60 -19.49
N VAL A 169 34.30 1.96 -18.47
CA VAL A 169 35.00 1.00 -17.61
C VAL A 169 34.64 -0.41 -18.08
N SER A 170 35.62 -1.16 -18.59
CA SER A 170 35.41 -2.49 -19.17
C SER A 170 36.28 -3.53 -18.48
N VAL A 171 35.66 -4.66 -18.13
CA VAL A 171 36.32 -5.89 -17.67
C VAL A 171 35.74 -7.07 -18.46
N PRO A 172 36.35 -8.26 -18.45
CA PRO A 172 35.80 -9.43 -19.15
C PRO A 172 34.32 -9.67 -18.76
N GLY A 173 33.44 -9.60 -19.75
CA GLY A 173 32.00 -9.86 -19.61
C GLY A 173 31.16 -8.72 -19.02
N GLN A 174 31.75 -7.60 -18.58
CA GLN A 174 31.00 -6.48 -18.01
C GLN A 174 31.58 -5.12 -18.43
N ARG A 175 30.70 -4.20 -18.79
CA ARG A 175 31.03 -2.80 -19.11
C ARG A 175 30.11 -1.87 -18.33
N ILE A 176 30.66 -0.79 -17.80
CA ILE A 176 29.91 0.33 -17.22
C ILE A 176 30.26 1.60 -17.99
N LEU A 177 29.23 2.30 -18.48
CA LEU A 177 29.35 3.65 -19.02
C LEU A 177 29.28 4.62 -17.85
N LEU A 178 30.43 5.00 -17.32
CA LEU A 178 30.56 5.80 -16.11
C LEU A 178 30.55 7.30 -16.44
N GLN A 179 29.46 7.99 -16.10
CA GLN A 179 29.37 9.44 -16.16
C GLN A 179 30.06 10.08 -14.94
N LEU A 180 30.97 11.02 -15.16
CA LEU A 180 31.60 11.82 -14.11
C LEU A 180 30.87 13.14 -13.99
N LEU A 181 30.41 13.47 -12.79
CA LEU A 181 29.59 14.66 -12.52
C LEU A 181 30.07 15.43 -11.28
N PRO A 182 30.68 16.62 -11.46
CA PRO A 182 30.95 17.56 -10.37
C PRO A 182 29.65 18.16 -9.85
N VAL A 183 29.32 18.01 -8.56
CA VAL A 183 28.08 18.54 -7.97
C VAL A 183 28.28 19.08 -6.56
N PHE A 184 27.26 19.75 -6.03
CA PHE A 184 27.19 20.24 -4.66
C PHE A 184 26.78 19.11 -3.70
N ASN A 185 27.35 19.08 -2.48
CA ASN A 185 26.93 18.17 -1.41
C ASN A 185 25.97 18.86 -0.44
N PRO A 186 24.65 18.64 -0.55
CA PRO A 186 23.69 19.22 0.37
C PRO A 186 23.65 18.56 1.76
N LEU A 187 24.09 17.30 1.88
CA LEU A 187 24.04 16.55 3.14
C LEU A 187 25.16 16.94 4.10
N ARG A 188 26.27 17.45 3.55
CA ARG A 188 27.50 17.78 4.30
C ARG A 188 27.96 16.55 5.08
N SER A 189 27.89 16.57 6.41
CA SER A 189 28.28 15.48 7.31
C SER A 189 27.09 14.76 7.95
N ASN A 190 25.84 15.08 7.55
CA ASN A 190 24.65 14.46 8.12
C ASN A 190 24.28 13.18 7.37
N GLU A 191 23.89 12.15 8.12
CA GLU A 191 23.39 10.90 7.54
C GLU A 191 21.98 11.05 6.94
N ASN A 192 21.11 11.81 7.60
CA ASN A 192 19.75 12.06 7.13
C ASN A 192 19.57 13.54 6.77
N PRO A 193 18.92 13.86 5.64
CA PRO A 193 18.64 15.23 5.28
C PRO A 193 17.65 15.86 6.25
N SER A 194 17.93 17.09 6.67
CA SER A 194 16.95 17.94 7.35
C SER A 194 16.03 18.60 6.32
N SER A 195 14.84 19.04 6.73
CA SER A 195 13.92 19.77 5.84
C SER A 195 14.58 21.01 5.20
N CYS A 196 15.53 21.65 5.87
CA CYS A 196 16.27 22.81 5.34
C CYS A 196 16.99 22.51 4.02
N VAL A 197 17.47 21.27 3.81
CA VAL A 197 18.11 20.86 2.56
C VAL A 197 17.17 21.06 1.37
N TYR A 198 15.90 20.68 1.53
CA TYR A 198 14.88 20.78 0.49
C TYR A 198 14.33 22.20 0.33
N VAL A 199 14.31 22.98 1.41
CA VAL A 199 14.03 24.43 1.35
C VAL A 199 15.10 25.13 0.51
N ASP A 200 16.37 24.84 0.77
CA ASP A 200 17.50 25.40 0.03
C ASP A 200 17.52 24.95 -1.43
N LEU A 201 17.17 23.69 -1.71
CA LEU A 201 16.96 23.18 -3.07
C LEU A 201 15.92 24.03 -3.80
N LYS A 202 14.73 24.19 -3.20
CA LYS A 202 13.63 24.95 -3.81
C LYS A 202 14.01 26.41 -4.06
N LYS A 203 14.64 27.05 -3.07
CA LYS A 203 15.14 28.43 -3.21
C LYS A 203 16.17 28.55 -4.34
N SER A 204 17.09 27.60 -4.44
CA SER A 204 18.12 27.60 -5.48
C SER A 204 17.49 27.43 -6.86
N MET A 205 16.58 26.47 -7.03
CA MET A 205 15.85 26.26 -8.27
C MET A 205 15.09 27.52 -8.72
N ASP A 206 14.42 28.21 -7.80
CA ASP A 206 13.68 29.44 -8.14
C ASP A 206 14.61 30.58 -8.58
N GLN A 207 15.81 30.68 -7.99
CA GLN A 207 16.80 31.70 -8.35
C GLN A 207 17.34 31.53 -9.77
N VAL A 208 17.62 30.29 -10.18
CA VAL A 208 18.17 29.99 -11.51
C VAL A 208 17.14 29.53 -12.52
N ARG A 209 15.87 29.40 -12.12
CA ARG A 209 14.77 28.84 -12.93
C ARG A 209 15.06 27.42 -13.40
N ALA A 210 15.65 26.62 -12.53
CA ALA A 210 15.93 25.21 -12.80
C ALA A 210 14.63 24.39 -12.89
N SER A 211 14.64 23.40 -13.77
CA SER A 211 13.56 22.44 -13.93
C SER A 211 13.52 21.45 -12.75
N PRO A 212 12.35 20.88 -12.41
CA PRO A 212 12.26 19.85 -11.39
C PRO A 212 13.18 18.66 -11.70
N GLY A 213 13.95 18.19 -10.70
CA GLY A 213 14.92 17.11 -10.85
C GLY A 213 16.30 17.49 -11.42
N GLU A 214 16.52 18.75 -11.79
CA GLU A 214 17.80 19.20 -12.40
C GLU A 214 19.01 19.07 -11.46
N PHE A 215 18.77 19.07 -10.14
CA PHE A 215 19.80 18.86 -9.11
C PHE A 215 19.77 17.46 -8.49
N SER A 216 19.09 16.48 -9.11
CA SER A 216 18.90 15.15 -8.54
C SER A 216 20.22 14.41 -8.24
N ASP A 217 21.28 14.65 -9.02
CA ASP A 217 22.61 14.08 -8.78
C ASP A 217 23.24 14.51 -7.44
N CYS A 218 22.82 15.66 -6.88
CA CYS A 218 23.25 16.08 -5.55
C CYS A 218 22.78 15.10 -4.44
N PHE A 219 21.79 14.26 -4.73
CA PHE A 219 21.20 13.30 -3.80
C PHE A 219 21.63 11.85 -4.05
N THR A 220 22.63 11.60 -4.91
CA THR A 220 23.07 10.24 -5.26
C THR A 220 23.45 9.39 -4.04
N THR A 221 24.05 9.97 -3.00
CA THR A 221 24.33 9.25 -1.74
C THR A 221 23.06 8.69 -1.09
N LEU A 222 21.95 9.45 -1.11
CA LEU A 222 20.67 8.96 -0.61
C LEU A 222 20.08 7.90 -1.54
N GLN A 223 20.24 8.02 -2.86
CA GLN A 223 19.73 7.04 -3.81
C GLN A 223 20.40 5.69 -3.62
N GLN A 224 21.73 5.68 -3.44
CA GLN A 224 22.48 4.47 -3.08
C GLN A 224 21.93 3.83 -1.80
N ARG A 225 21.80 4.62 -0.72
CA ARG A 225 21.29 4.12 0.56
C ARG A 225 19.87 3.58 0.45
N PHE A 226 19.03 4.23 -0.35
CA PHE A 226 17.67 3.79 -0.62
C PHE A 226 17.66 2.40 -1.25
N PHE A 227 18.48 2.13 -2.27
CA PHE A 227 18.52 0.81 -2.91
C PHE A 227 19.28 -0.26 -2.10
N LYS A 228 20.31 0.15 -1.35
CA LYS A 228 21.16 -0.76 -0.58
C LYS A 228 20.41 -1.58 0.46
N LYS A 229 19.36 -1.02 1.08
CA LYS A 229 18.59 -1.70 2.14
C LYS A 229 17.73 -2.86 1.63
N TYR A 230 17.47 -2.96 0.32
CA TYR A 230 16.55 -3.95 -0.23
C TYR A 230 17.24 -5.30 -0.50
N PRO A 231 16.49 -6.43 -0.37
CA PRO A 231 17.05 -7.76 -0.56
C PRO A 231 17.47 -7.99 -2.01
N GLN A 232 18.46 -8.87 -2.21
CA GLN A 232 18.98 -9.21 -3.53
C GLN A 232 17.89 -9.74 -4.47
N ARG A 233 16.91 -10.47 -3.95
CA ARG A 233 15.81 -11.01 -4.75
C ARG A 233 14.95 -9.91 -5.38
N LEU A 234 14.77 -8.77 -4.70
CA LEU A 234 14.10 -7.61 -5.30
C LEU A 234 14.95 -6.99 -6.41
N LYS A 235 16.27 -6.90 -6.22
CA LYS A 235 17.19 -6.43 -7.26
C LYS A 235 17.15 -7.35 -8.49
N ASP A 236 17.06 -8.65 -8.29
CA ASP A 236 16.91 -9.64 -9.36
C ASP A 236 15.57 -9.45 -10.13
N LEU A 237 14.46 -9.09 -9.45
CA LEU A 237 13.20 -8.69 -10.11
C LEU A 237 13.36 -7.40 -10.92
N ILE A 238 14.09 -6.41 -10.38
CA ILE A 238 14.39 -5.16 -11.10
C ILE A 238 15.15 -5.47 -12.39
N LEU A 239 16.18 -6.33 -12.36
CA LEU A 239 16.92 -6.73 -13.57
C LEU A 239 15.98 -7.31 -14.63
N LEU A 240 15.02 -8.14 -14.21
CA LEU A 240 14.06 -8.76 -15.11
C LEU A 240 13.15 -7.73 -15.79
N VAL A 241 12.63 -6.75 -15.03
CA VAL A 241 11.80 -5.66 -15.56
C VAL A 241 12.60 -4.75 -16.49
N LYS A 242 13.85 -4.43 -16.14
CA LYS A 242 14.73 -3.60 -16.97
C LYS A 242 15.06 -4.27 -18.29
N HIS A 243 15.43 -5.56 -18.25
CA HIS A 243 15.75 -6.28 -19.47
C HIS A 243 14.53 -6.45 -20.39
N TRP A 244 13.35 -6.68 -19.82
CA TRP A 244 12.11 -6.63 -20.60
C TRP A 244 11.91 -5.26 -21.27
N TYR A 245 12.13 -4.19 -20.54
CA TYR A 245 12.03 -2.84 -21.08
C TYR A 245 13.05 -2.58 -22.21
N GLU A 246 14.31 -3.02 -22.08
CA GLU A 246 15.30 -2.95 -23.16
C GLU A 246 14.81 -3.66 -24.43
N GLN A 247 14.20 -4.84 -24.29
CA GLN A 247 13.61 -5.57 -25.41
C GLN A 247 12.40 -4.85 -26.03
N CYS A 248 11.65 -4.08 -25.25
CA CYS A 248 10.58 -3.21 -25.78
C CYS A 248 11.17 -2.04 -26.56
N GLN A 249 12.25 -1.42 -26.07
CA GLN A 249 12.92 -0.30 -26.73
C GLN A 249 13.44 -0.67 -28.12
N GLU A 250 13.98 -1.89 -28.30
CA GLU A 250 14.44 -2.38 -29.60
C GLU A 250 13.34 -2.41 -30.67
N LYS A 251 12.06 -2.49 -30.26
CA LYS A 251 10.90 -2.45 -31.17
C LYS A 251 10.49 -1.03 -31.53
N TRP A 252 10.84 -0.05 -30.71
CA TRP A 252 10.40 1.33 -30.87
C TRP A 252 11.37 2.09 -31.78
N LYS A 253 10.82 2.89 -32.70
CA LYS A 253 11.63 3.66 -33.66
C LYS A 253 12.34 4.86 -33.03
N THR A 254 11.87 5.31 -31.88
CA THR A 254 12.40 6.44 -31.11
C THR A 254 12.87 5.95 -29.74
N PRO A 255 14.13 6.21 -29.35
CA PRO A 255 14.60 5.96 -28.00
C PRO A 255 13.71 6.68 -26.98
N PRO A 256 13.25 5.98 -25.93
CA PRO A 256 12.53 6.63 -24.84
C PRO A 256 13.47 7.40 -23.92
N PRO A 257 12.94 8.34 -23.12
CA PRO A 257 13.73 9.15 -22.20
C PRO A 257 14.39 8.28 -21.11
N GLN A 258 15.66 8.59 -20.77
CA GLN A 258 16.43 7.87 -19.73
C GLN A 258 15.70 7.73 -18.35
N PRO A 259 14.95 8.74 -17.85
CA PRO A 259 14.25 8.64 -16.57
C PRO A 259 13.28 7.46 -16.46
N LEU A 260 12.75 6.95 -17.59
CA LEU A 260 11.75 5.88 -17.57
C LEU A 260 12.32 4.56 -17.01
N LEU A 261 13.60 4.27 -17.26
CA LEU A 261 14.25 3.08 -16.68
C LEU A 261 14.30 3.19 -15.15
N TYR A 262 14.70 4.36 -14.63
CA TYR A 262 14.74 4.60 -13.19
C TYR A 262 13.33 4.59 -12.55
N ALA A 263 12.34 5.13 -13.26
CA ALA A 263 10.93 5.05 -12.85
C ALA A 263 10.44 3.59 -12.70
N LEU A 264 10.88 2.69 -13.59
CA LEU A 264 10.56 1.26 -13.51
C LEU A 264 11.26 0.54 -12.34
N GLU A 265 12.50 0.92 -12.02
CA GLU A 265 13.17 0.42 -10.82
C GLU A 265 12.38 0.82 -9.55
N LEU A 266 12.02 2.09 -9.45
CA LEU A 266 11.23 2.63 -8.34
C LEU A 266 9.82 2.02 -8.27
N LEU A 267 9.16 1.83 -9.42
CA LEU A 267 7.86 1.17 -9.47
C LEU A 267 7.92 -0.28 -9.00
N THR A 268 9.01 -0.99 -9.32
CA THR A 268 9.25 -2.35 -8.86
C THR A 268 9.48 -2.41 -7.36
N VAL A 269 10.24 -1.45 -6.82
CA VAL A 269 10.40 -1.28 -5.36
C VAL A 269 9.06 -1.02 -4.70
N TYR A 270 8.26 -0.09 -5.21
CA TYR A 270 6.93 0.22 -4.71
C TYR A 270 6.01 -1.01 -4.74
N ALA A 271 6.02 -1.78 -5.84
CA ALA A 271 5.24 -3.00 -5.96
C ALA A 271 5.59 -4.02 -4.87
N TRP A 272 6.88 -4.21 -4.59
CA TRP A 272 7.33 -5.11 -3.53
C TRP A 272 6.98 -4.58 -2.14
N GLU A 273 7.21 -3.30 -1.88
CA GLU A 273 6.92 -2.65 -0.59
C GLU A 273 5.43 -2.65 -0.27
N GLN A 274 4.55 -2.37 -1.22
CA GLN A 274 3.11 -2.37 -0.97
C GLN A 274 2.50 -3.78 -1.05
N GLY A 275 3.24 -4.72 -1.63
CA GLY A 275 2.82 -6.08 -1.92
C GLY A 275 3.26 -7.07 -0.85
N CYS A 276 4.26 -7.90 -1.17
CA CYS A 276 4.65 -9.03 -0.32
C CYS A 276 5.61 -8.65 0.82
N GLN A 277 6.52 -7.69 0.61
CA GLN A 277 7.64 -7.34 1.51
C GLN A 277 8.52 -8.52 1.99
N ALA A 278 8.34 -9.72 1.43
CA ALA A 278 9.09 -10.89 1.82
C ALA A 278 10.45 -10.90 1.10
N GLU A 279 11.49 -11.41 1.76
CA GLU A 279 12.78 -11.64 1.09
C GLU A 279 12.67 -12.77 0.06
N ASP A 280 11.88 -13.80 0.38
CA ASP A 280 11.57 -14.92 -0.51
C ASP A 280 10.15 -14.76 -1.07
N PHE A 281 10.05 -14.60 -2.38
CA PHE A 281 8.81 -14.37 -3.10
C PHE A 281 8.85 -14.96 -4.51
N ASP A 282 7.70 -15.27 -5.08
CA ASP A 282 7.60 -15.78 -6.45
C ASP A 282 7.89 -14.68 -7.48
N MET A 283 8.90 -14.89 -8.35
CA MET A 283 9.31 -13.91 -9.35
C MET A 283 8.20 -13.58 -10.34
N ALA A 284 7.43 -14.60 -10.78
CA ALA A 284 6.34 -14.39 -11.73
C ALA A 284 5.22 -13.54 -11.10
N GLN A 285 4.91 -13.74 -9.82
CA GLN A 285 3.97 -12.92 -9.05
C GLN A 285 4.45 -11.47 -8.97
N GLY A 286 5.75 -11.26 -8.74
CA GLY A 286 6.37 -9.94 -8.77
C GLY A 286 6.23 -9.25 -10.12
N VAL A 287 6.62 -9.91 -11.21
CA VAL A 287 6.50 -9.37 -12.58
C VAL A 287 5.06 -9.03 -12.92
N ARG A 288 4.11 -9.95 -12.69
CA ARG A 288 2.69 -9.71 -12.94
C ARG A 288 2.17 -8.48 -12.19
N THR A 289 2.68 -8.25 -10.97
CA THR A 289 2.31 -7.07 -10.18
C THR A 289 2.80 -5.79 -10.84
N VAL A 290 4.08 -5.72 -11.24
CA VAL A 290 4.66 -4.54 -11.89
C VAL A 290 3.95 -4.25 -13.22
N LEU A 291 3.76 -5.26 -14.07
CA LEU A 291 3.05 -5.11 -15.35
C LEU A 291 1.60 -4.61 -15.17
N ARG A 292 0.89 -5.07 -14.13
CA ARG A 292 -0.47 -4.59 -13.80
C ARG A 292 -0.49 -3.15 -13.28
N LEU A 293 0.60 -2.65 -12.70
CA LEU A 293 0.71 -1.24 -12.34
C LEU A 293 0.96 -0.40 -13.59
N ILE A 294 1.88 -0.86 -14.46
CA ILE A 294 2.18 -0.22 -15.74
C ILE A 294 0.93 -0.04 -16.61
N GLN A 295 0.02 -1.02 -16.63
CA GLN A 295 -1.25 -0.94 -17.37
C GLN A 295 -2.22 0.16 -16.91
N ARG A 296 -1.92 0.85 -15.81
CA ARG A 296 -2.79 1.88 -15.20
C ARG A 296 -2.02 3.19 -15.01
N PRO A 297 -1.41 3.77 -16.06
CA PRO A 297 -0.58 4.96 -15.93
C PRO A 297 -1.40 6.16 -15.44
N THR A 298 -2.67 6.26 -15.83
CA THR A 298 -3.59 7.32 -15.42
C THR A 298 -4.03 7.25 -13.95
N GLU A 299 -3.77 6.14 -13.26
CA GLU A 299 -4.02 5.97 -11.83
C GLU A 299 -2.73 6.04 -11.00
N LEU A 300 -1.56 5.90 -11.62
CA LEU A 300 -0.27 5.72 -10.96
C LEU A 300 0.20 6.97 -10.21
N CYS A 301 0.32 6.87 -8.88
CA CYS A 301 0.85 7.93 -8.03
C CYS A 301 1.67 7.32 -6.89
N VAL A 302 2.99 7.34 -7.02
CA VAL A 302 3.96 6.69 -6.14
C VAL A 302 4.88 7.75 -5.56
N TYR A 303 5.09 7.66 -4.25
CA TYR A 303 6.01 8.53 -3.52
C TYR A 303 6.46 7.85 -2.23
N TRP A 304 7.55 8.36 -1.65
CA TRP A 304 8.07 7.95 -0.35
C TRP A 304 8.17 9.15 0.57
N THR A 305 8.25 8.90 1.87
CA THR A 305 8.53 9.92 2.90
C THR A 305 9.77 9.59 3.74
N VAL A 306 10.70 8.83 3.17
CA VAL A 306 11.88 8.31 3.88
C VAL A 306 12.95 9.38 4.09
N ASN A 307 13.14 10.28 3.13
CA ASN A 307 14.15 11.36 3.21
C ASN A 307 13.51 12.74 3.37
N TYR A 308 12.25 12.91 2.98
CA TYR A 308 11.48 14.15 3.12
C TYR A 308 10.06 13.80 3.58
N ASN A 309 9.36 14.73 4.22
CA ASN A 309 8.01 14.47 4.73
C ASN A 309 7.11 15.73 4.62
N PHE A 310 5.89 15.65 5.16
CA PHE A 310 4.91 16.74 5.11
C PHE A 310 5.01 17.71 6.30
N GLU A 311 6.01 17.58 7.19
CA GLU A 311 6.11 18.40 8.39
C GLU A 311 6.48 19.84 8.07
N ASP A 312 7.53 20.04 7.26
CA ASP A 312 7.93 21.37 6.80
C ASP A 312 6.96 21.92 5.76
N GLU A 313 6.60 23.19 5.87
CA GLU A 313 5.59 23.80 5.00
C GLU A 313 6.04 23.88 3.54
N THR A 314 7.30 24.24 3.28
CA THR A 314 7.82 24.34 1.91
C THR A 314 7.91 22.96 1.28
N VAL A 315 8.45 21.97 2.01
CA VAL A 315 8.53 20.58 1.52
C VAL A 315 7.14 20.01 1.26
N ARG A 316 6.19 20.22 2.18
CA ARG A 316 4.78 19.83 2.01
C ARG A 316 4.19 20.43 0.74
N ASN A 317 4.44 21.70 0.46
CA ASN A 317 3.91 22.37 -0.73
C ASN A 317 4.50 21.79 -2.03
N ILE A 318 5.81 21.46 -2.04
CA ILE A 318 6.45 20.76 -3.17
C ILE A 318 5.76 19.41 -3.42
N LEU A 319 5.61 18.60 -2.36
CA LEU A 319 4.99 17.29 -2.47
C LEU A 319 3.55 17.38 -2.94
N LEU A 320 2.74 18.24 -2.32
CA LEU A 320 1.34 18.40 -2.71
C LEU A 320 1.18 18.91 -4.15
N HIS A 321 2.10 19.75 -4.64
CA HIS A 321 2.12 20.15 -6.04
C HIS A 321 2.35 18.94 -6.95
N GLN A 322 3.40 18.16 -6.68
CA GLN A 322 3.73 16.98 -7.48
C GLN A 322 2.64 15.90 -7.47
N LEU A 323 2.05 15.63 -6.30
CA LEU A 323 1.03 14.60 -6.14
C LEU A 323 -0.29 14.96 -6.85
N ARG A 324 -0.49 16.25 -7.16
CA ARG A 324 -1.60 16.76 -7.97
C ARG A 324 -1.28 16.89 -9.46
N SER A 325 -0.03 16.68 -9.86
CA SER A 325 0.37 16.70 -11.27
C SER A 325 -0.36 15.63 -12.09
N GLN A 326 -0.34 15.80 -13.40
CA GLN A 326 -0.84 14.82 -14.35
C GLN A 326 -0.16 13.46 -14.10
N ARG A 327 -0.98 12.41 -14.13
CA ARG A 327 -0.55 11.03 -13.94
C ARG A 327 0.21 10.54 -15.19
N PRO A 328 1.20 9.64 -15.04
CA PRO A 328 1.66 9.03 -13.81
C PRO A 328 2.60 9.94 -13.01
N VAL A 329 2.58 9.74 -11.70
CA VAL A 329 3.51 10.38 -10.76
C VAL A 329 4.32 9.27 -10.11
N ILE A 330 5.63 9.28 -10.27
CA ILE A 330 6.58 8.44 -9.52
C ILE A 330 7.66 9.39 -9.02
N LEU A 331 7.58 9.78 -7.76
CA LEU A 331 8.53 10.73 -7.17
C LEU A 331 9.80 10.02 -6.70
N ASP A 332 10.94 10.59 -7.06
CA ASP A 332 12.24 10.14 -6.57
C ASP A 332 12.25 10.19 -5.03
N PRO A 333 12.53 9.07 -4.33
CA PRO A 333 12.54 9.01 -2.87
C PRO A 333 13.57 9.92 -2.20
N THR A 334 14.44 10.59 -2.96
CA THR A 334 15.55 11.42 -2.48
C THR A 334 15.44 12.89 -2.90
N ASP A 335 14.74 13.17 -4.01
CA ASP A 335 14.45 14.52 -4.50
C ASP A 335 12.92 14.71 -4.66
N PRO A 336 12.25 15.46 -3.76
CA PRO A 336 10.80 15.63 -3.79
C PRO A 336 10.29 16.43 -4.99
N THR A 337 11.18 17.03 -5.78
CA THR A 337 10.83 17.77 -7.00
C THR A 337 10.85 16.88 -8.24
N ASN A 338 11.56 15.76 -8.20
CA ASN A 338 11.82 14.93 -9.36
C ASN A 338 10.72 13.87 -9.58
N ASN A 339 9.74 14.16 -10.43
CA ASN A 339 8.79 13.16 -10.93
C ASN A 339 9.41 12.39 -12.11
N VAL A 340 10.04 11.26 -11.83
CA VAL A 340 10.69 10.42 -12.85
C VAL A 340 9.68 9.65 -13.72
N GLY A 341 8.42 9.59 -13.28
CA GLY A 341 7.34 8.94 -14.01
C GLY A 341 6.62 9.82 -15.03
N LYS A 342 7.03 11.08 -15.21
CA LYS A 342 6.36 12.03 -16.11
C LYS A 342 6.13 11.42 -17.50
N ASP A 343 4.90 11.50 -18.00
CA ASP A 343 4.53 10.90 -19.27
C ASP A 343 4.86 11.81 -20.45
N ASP A 344 5.79 11.34 -21.27
CA ASP A 344 6.16 11.94 -22.55
C ASP A 344 5.60 11.12 -23.75
N GLY A 345 4.53 10.33 -23.53
CA GLY A 345 3.84 9.53 -24.54
C GLY A 345 4.26 8.04 -24.60
N PHE A 346 5.17 7.62 -23.73
CA PHE A 346 5.72 6.25 -23.73
C PHE A 346 4.94 5.27 -22.84
N TRP A 347 4.15 5.77 -21.88
CA TRP A 347 3.38 4.89 -21.00
C TRP A 347 2.27 4.13 -21.71
N GLU A 348 1.73 4.68 -22.80
CA GLU A 348 0.76 3.98 -23.67
C GLU A 348 1.42 2.78 -24.35
N LEU A 349 2.57 2.98 -25.00
CA LEU A 349 3.35 1.90 -25.62
C LEU A 349 3.76 0.83 -24.59
N LEU A 350 4.18 1.27 -23.41
CA LEU A 350 4.56 0.38 -22.33
C LEU A 350 3.37 -0.42 -21.79
N THR A 351 2.17 0.16 -21.78
CA THR A 351 0.92 -0.52 -21.40
C THR A 351 0.60 -1.65 -22.38
N GLU A 352 0.77 -1.43 -23.69
CA GLU A 352 0.57 -2.45 -24.71
C GLU A 352 1.56 -3.62 -24.56
N GLU A 353 2.84 -3.31 -24.38
CA GLU A 353 3.88 -4.33 -24.15
C GLU A 353 3.63 -5.10 -22.83
N ALA A 354 3.18 -4.40 -21.78
CA ALA A 354 2.86 -5.02 -20.51
C ALA A 354 1.65 -5.96 -20.62
N MET A 355 0.62 -5.58 -21.41
CA MET A 355 -0.48 -6.49 -21.75
C MET A 355 0.02 -7.72 -22.50
N ALA A 356 0.87 -7.55 -23.52
CA ALA A 356 1.38 -8.66 -24.30
C ALA A 356 2.10 -9.70 -23.43
N TRP A 357 2.93 -9.26 -22.48
CA TRP A 357 3.61 -10.19 -21.58
C TRP A 357 2.69 -10.74 -20.48
N LEU A 358 1.80 -9.92 -19.91
CA LEU A 358 0.89 -10.38 -18.85
C LEU A 358 -0.01 -11.53 -19.30
N TYR A 359 -0.46 -11.48 -20.57
CA TYR A 359 -1.34 -12.48 -21.16
C TYR A 359 -0.60 -13.53 -22.01
N SER A 360 0.73 -13.53 -22.01
CA SER A 360 1.49 -14.55 -22.73
C SER A 360 1.33 -15.92 -22.04
N PRO A 361 1.40 -17.03 -22.80
CA PRO A 361 1.37 -18.39 -22.23
C PRO A 361 2.52 -18.68 -21.26
N SER A 362 3.64 -17.95 -21.40
CA SER A 362 4.83 -18.11 -20.55
C SER A 362 4.61 -17.56 -19.14
N LEU A 363 3.80 -16.50 -18.98
CA LEU A 363 3.55 -15.86 -17.69
C LEU A 363 2.16 -16.18 -17.13
N ASN A 364 1.16 -16.42 -17.97
CA ASN A 364 -0.20 -16.75 -17.58
C ASN A 364 -0.44 -18.27 -17.53
N THR A 365 0.38 -18.97 -16.74
CA THR A 365 0.35 -20.44 -16.63
C THR A 365 -0.77 -20.98 -15.74
N GLU A 366 -1.40 -20.13 -14.94
CA GLU A 366 -2.43 -20.49 -13.95
C GLU A 366 -3.61 -19.52 -14.06
N SER A 367 -4.82 -19.99 -13.73
CA SER A 367 -6.03 -19.14 -13.70
C SER A 367 -6.69 -19.19 -12.31
N PRO A 368 -6.78 -18.05 -11.58
CA PRO A 368 -6.20 -16.74 -11.91
C PRO A 368 -4.74 -16.70 -11.48
N ALA A 369 -3.84 -16.26 -12.37
CA ALA A 369 -2.44 -16.11 -12.03
C ALA A 369 -2.23 -15.15 -10.86
N PRO A 370 -1.52 -15.55 -9.78
CA PRO A 370 -1.36 -14.73 -8.59
C PRO A 370 -0.51 -13.49 -8.89
N TYR A 371 -0.84 -12.40 -8.21
CA TYR A 371 -0.10 -11.13 -8.14
C TYR A 371 -0.30 -10.50 -6.76
N TRP A 372 0.55 -9.56 -6.36
CA TRP A 372 0.46 -8.87 -5.07
C TRP A 372 -0.64 -7.81 -5.06
N ASP A 373 -1.25 -7.59 -3.90
CA ASP A 373 -2.30 -6.58 -3.71
C ASP A 373 -1.70 -5.17 -3.58
N VAL A 374 -1.33 -4.58 -4.72
CA VAL A 374 -0.74 -3.24 -4.78
C VAL A 374 -1.72 -2.27 -5.43
N LEU A 375 -2.02 -1.17 -4.71
CA LEU A 375 -2.78 -0.06 -5.25
C LEU A 375 -1.88 0.82 -6.13
N PRO A 376 -2.35 1.28 -7.30
CA PRO A 376 -1.59 2.19 -8.15
C PRO A 376 -1.43 3.57 -7.51
N MET A 377 -2.27 3.91 -6.54
CA MET A 377 -2.24 5.15 -5.78
C MET A 377 -2.50 4.85 -4.29
N PRO A 378 -1.64 5.31 -3.37
CA PRO A 378 -1.91 5.25 -1.94
C PRO A 378 -3.17 6.03 -1.56
N LEU A 379 -3.90 5.54 -0.55
CA LEU A 379 -5.06 6.27 -0.02
C LEU A 379 -4.71 7.71 0.37
N PHE A 380 -3.55 7.95 0.98
CA PHE A 380 -3.12 9.25 1.50
C PHE A 380 -3.22 10.38 0.48
N VAL A 381 -3.02 10.12 -0.82
CA VAL A 381 -3.02 11.17 -1.86
C VAL A 381 -4.35 11.30 -2.58
N THR A 382 -5.34 10.50 -2.18
CA THR A 382 -6.68 10.54 -2.77
C THR A 382 -7.37 11.83 -2.36
N PRO A 383 -7.80 12.68 -3.30
CA PRO A 383 -8.60 13.86 -2.99
C PRO A 383 -9.91 13.49 -2.29
N SER A 384 -10.38 14.34 -1.38
CA SER A 384 -11.64 14.17 -0.63
C SER A 384 -12.81 13.70 -1.50
N HIS A 385 -13.05 14.37 -2.62
CA HIS A 385 -14.16 14.08 -3.54
C HIS A 385 -14.04 12.74 -4.29
N LEU A 386 -12.85 12.11 -4.29
CA LEU A 386 -12.61 10.81 -4.93
C LEU A 386 -12.63 9.64 -3.94
N LEU A 387 -12.81 9.87 -2.63
CA LEU A 387 -12.82 8.79 -1.63
C LEU A 387 -13.92 7.74 -1.91
N ASN A 388 -15.10 8.16 -2.35
CA ASN A 388 -16.17 7.22 -2.73
C ASN A 388 -15.77 6.32 -3.91
N LYS A 389 -15.10 6.90 -4.91
CA LYS A 389 -14.59 6.15 -6.07
C LYS A 389 -13.49 5.18 -5.63
N PHE A 390 -12.55 5.65 -4.80
CA PHE A 390 -11.48 4.82 -4.24
C PHE A 390 -12.03 3.60 -3.49
N ILE A 391 -13.05 3.80 -2.63
CA ILE A 391 -13.68 2.69 -1.90
C ILE A 391 -14.30 1.69 -2.88
N LYS A 392 -15.04 2.16 -3.89
CA LYS A 392 -15.70 1.31 -4.88
C LYS A 392 -14.71 0.49 -5.69
N ASP A 393 -13.66 1.12 -6.19
CA ASP A 393 -12.74 0.51 -7.17
C ASP A 393 -11.74 -0.44 -6.47
N PHE A 394 -11.26 -0.05 -5.28
CA PHE A 394 -10.15 -0.73 -4.61
C PHE A 394 -10.53 -1.49 -3.34
N LEU A 395 -11.50 -0.98 -2.56
CA LEU A 395 -11.79 -1.54 -1.22
C LEU A 395 -13.01 -2.46 -1.20
N GLN A 396 -13.99 -2.28 -2.08
CA GLN A 396 -15.21 -3.06 -2.07
C GLN A 396 -15.00 -4.44 -2.74
N PRO A 397 -15.39 -5.54 -2.08
CA PRO A 397 -15.34 -6.88 -2.70
C PRO A 397 -16.18 -6.99 -3.96
N ASN A 398 -15.75 -7.86 -4.88
CA ASN A 398 -16.51 -8.12 -6.09
C ASN A 398 -17.83 -8.84 -5.77
N LYS A 399 -18.93 -8.44 -6.43
CA LYS A 399 -20.25 -9.06 -6.24
C LYS A 399 -20.27 -10.55 -6.58
N LEU A 400 -19.56 -10.97 -7.63
CA LEU A 400 -19.43 -12.38 -8.01
C LEU A 400 -18.72 -13.16 -6.91
N PHE A 401 -17.60 -12.63 -6.41
CA PHE A 401 -16.86 -13.27 -5.33
C PHE A 401 -17.69 -13.38 -4.04
N LEU A 402 -18.43 -12.34 -3.67
CA LEU A 402 -19.34 -12.40 -2.52
C LEU A 402 -20.41 -13.50 -2.66
N LYS A 403 -20.90 -13.74 -3.87
CA LYS A 403 -21.84 -14.83 -4.16
C LYS A 403 -21.16 -16.20 -3.97
N GLN A 404 -19.98 -16.40 -4.56
CA GLN A 404 -19.18 -17.63 -4.43
C GLN A 404 -18.89 -17.96 -2.97
N ILE A 405 -18.47 -16.96 -2.19
CA ILE A 405 -18.20 -17.12 -0.76
C ILE A 405 -19.47 -17.45 0.01
N LYS A 406 -20.60 -16.80 -0.29
CA LYS A 406 -21.87 -17.10 0.37
C LYS A 406 -22.26 -18.57 0.19
N GLU A 407 -22.17 -19.09 -1.03
CA GLU A 407 -22.51 -20.48 -1.38
C GLU A 407 -21.55 -21.47 -0.70
N ALA A 408 -20.24 -21.23 -0.77
CA ALA A 408 -19.24 -22.07 -0.11
C ALA A 408 -19.47 -22.11 1.41
N VAL A 409 -19.74 -20.96 2.04
CA VAL A 409 -20.02 -20.90 3.48
C VAL A 409 -21.34 -21.59 3.83
N ASP A 410 -22.37 -21.50 2.98
CA ASP A 410 -23.63 -22.23 3.19
C ASP A 410 -23.42 -23.75 3.21
N ILE A 411 -22.56 -24.27 2.32
CA ILE A 411 -22.15 -25.68 2.30
C ILE A 411 -21.41 -26.06 3.59
N ILE A 412 -20.42 -25.27 4.00
CA ILE A 412 -19.64 -25.51 5.23
C ILE A 412 -20.56 -25.48 6.46
N CYS A 413 -21.46 -24.50 6.56
CA CYS A 413 -22.43 -24.42 7.65
C CYS A 413 -23.37 -25.64 7.69
N SER A 414 -23.79 -26.16 6.53
CA SER A 414 -24.60 -27.38 6.45
C SER A 414 -23.83 -28.61 6.89
N PHE A 415 -22.57 -28.75 6.46
CA PHE A 415 -21.67 -29.82 6.89
C PHE A 415 -21.47 -29.79 8.42
N LEU A 416 -21.12 -28.63 8.98
CA LEU A 416 -20.94 -28.46 10.42
C LEU A 416 -22.19 -28.89 11.18
N LYS A 417 -23.38 -28.46 10.71
CA LYS A 417 -24.65 -28.73 11.38
C LYS A 417 -25.07 -30.20 11.32
N ASN A 418 -24.88 -30.86 10.19
CA ASN A 418 -25.54 -32.13 9.88
C ASN A 418 -24.60 -33.35 9.85
N VAL A 419 -23.29 -33.15 9.67
CA VAL A 419 -22.33 -34.24 9.40
C VAL A 419 -21.16 -34.24 10.38
N CYS A 420 -20.59 -33.08 10.69
CA CYS A 420 -19.33 -32.95 11.44
C CYS A 420 -19.32 -33.69 12.80
N PHE A 421 -20.46 -33.81 13.48
CA PHE A 421 -20.56 -34.47 14.78
C PHE A 421 -21.53 -35.66 14.79
N LEU A 422 -21.78 -36.29 13.63
CA LEU A 422 -22.75 -37.39 13.51
C LEU A 422 -22.44 -38.58 14.44
N ASN A 423 -21.15 -38.85 14.66
CA ASN A 423 -20.66 -39.95 15.50
C ASN A 423 -20.18 -39.49 16.88
N SER A 424 -20.63 -38.32 17.34
CA SER A 424 -20.27 -37.73 18.63
C SER A 424 -21.52 -37.47 19.47
N ASP A 425 -21.36 -37.39 20.79
CA ASP A 425 -22.44 -37.03 21.72
C ASP A 425 -22.81 -35.54 21.62
N THR A 426 -21.96 -34.71 21.01
CA THR A 426 -22.23 -33.27 20.81
C THR A 426 -23.07 -33.02 19.56
N LYS A 427 -23.92 -32.00 19.62
CA LYS A 427 -24.72 -31.51 18.49
C LYS A 427 -24.42 -30.04 18.24
N VAL A 428 -24.47 -29.64 16.97
CA VAL A 428 -24.42 -28.21 16.62
C VAL A 428 -25.80 -27.61 16.78
N LEU A 429 -25.96 -26.74 17.77
CA LEU A 429 -27.19 -26.01 18.05
C LEU A 429 -27.49 -25.01 16.93
N LYS A 430 -26.47 -24.21 16.56
CA LYS A 430 -26.54 -23.24 15.47
C LYS A 430 -25.14 -22.89 14.97
N THR A 431 -25.07 -22.41 13.73
CA THR A 431 -23.88 -21.81 13.14
C THR A 431 -24.15 -20.34 12.83
N VAL A 432 -23.24 -19.46 13.25
CA VAL A 432 -23.37 -18.03 13.10
C VAL A 432 -22.19 -17.49 12.31
N LYS A 433 -22.50 -16.84 11.19
CA LYS A 433 -21.51 -16.12 10.39
C LYS A 433 -21.19 -14.80 11.10
N GLY A 434 -19.93 -14.60 11.47
CA GLY A 434 -19.39 -13.39 12.09
C GLY A 434 -18.35 -12.70 11.20
N GLY A 435 -17.50 -11.88 11.81
CA GLY A 435 -16.42 -11.17 11.11
C GLY A 435 -16.88 -10.10 10.12
N SER A 436 -15.94 -9.57 9.35
CA SER A 436 -16.19 -8.43 8.46
C SER A 436 -17.12 -8.77 7.30
N THR A 437 -17.07 -9.99 6.81
CA THR A 437 -17.95 -10.48 5.73
C THR A 437 -19.41 -10.47 6.18
N ALA A 438 -19.73 -11.04 7.35
CA ALA A 438 -21.11 -11.08 7.84
C ALA A 438 -21.64 -9.70 8.25
N LYS A 439 -20.77 -8.83 8.79
CA LYS A 439 -21.09 -7.43 9.09
C LYS A 439 -21.33 -6.58 7.82
N GLY A 440 -20.88 -7.05 6.65
CA GLY A 440 -20.94 -6.30 5.39
C GLY A 440 -19.87 -5.21 5.26
N THR A 441 -18.75 -5.36 5.98
CA THR A 441 -17.61 -4.42 6.04
C THR A 441 -16.31 -5.05 5.54
N ALA A 442 -16.39 -6.20 4.87
CA ALA A 442 -15.25 -6.82 4.22
C ALA A 442 -14.60 -5.89 3.18
N LEU A 443 -13.27 -5.88 3.19
CA LEU A 443 -12.39 -5.39 2.14
C LEU A 443 -12.24 -6.40 1.00
N LYS A 444 -11.98 -5.90 -0.20
CA LYS A 444 -11.76 -6.69 -1.41
C LYS A 444 -10.70 -7.77 -1.27
N ARG A 445 -9.67 -7.50 -0.46
CA ARG A 445 -8.55 -8.41 -0.23
C ARG A 445 -8.13 -8.39 1.24
N GLY A 446 -7.83 -9.58 1.77
CA GLY A 446 -7.37 -9.79 3.14
C GLY A 446 -8.45 -9.60 4.21
N SER A 447 -9.73 -9.81 3.88
CA SER A 447 -10.80 -9.78 4.88
C SER A 447 -10.83 -11.04 5.72
N ASP A 448 -11.20 -10.84 6.97
CA ASP A 448 -11.53 -11.88 7.94
C ASP A 448 -13.03 -12.20 7.91
N ALA A 449 -13.36 -13.46 8.12
CA ALA A 449 -14.71 -13.93 8.34
C ALA A 449 -14.70 -15.00 9.42
N ASP A 450 -15.77 -15.05 10.21
CA ASP A 450 -15.86 -16.01 11.31
C ASP A 450 -17.05 -16.94 11.07
N ILE A 451 -16.90 -18.21 11.43
CA ILE A 451 -17.98 -19.18 11.57
C ILE A 451 -17.98 -19.64 13.02
N VAL A 452 -18.90 -19.09 13.82
CA VAL A 452 -19.08 -19.48 15.21
C VAL A 452 -20.03 -20.67 15.30
N VAL A 453 -19.57 -21.75 15.90
CA VAL A 453 -20.28 -23.04 15.98
C VAL A 453 -20.70 -23.27 17.43
N PHE A 454 -22.00 -23.15 17.69
CA PHE A 454 -22.55 -23.35 19.02
C PHE A 454 -22.81 -24.83 19.28
N LEU A 455 -22.19 -25.40 20.31
CA LEU A 455 -22.19 -26.84 20.58
C LEU A 455 -22.97 -27.18 21.84
N SER A 456 -23.75 -28.27 21.80
CA SER A 456 -24.56 -28.69 22.95
C SER A 456 -23.73 -29.15 24.14
N SER A 457 -22.55 -29.71 23.91
CA SER A 457 -21.63 -30.16 24.98
C SER A 457 -20.84 -29.01 25.62
N LEU A 458 -20.99 -27.78 25.13
CA LEU A 458 -20.46 -26.58 25.77
C LEU A 458 -21.61 -25.93 26.56
N GLU A 459 -21.71 -26.23 27.84
CA GLU A 459 -22.84 -25.84 28.71
C GLU A 459 -22.58 -24.57 29.54
N SER A 460 -21.33 -24.13 29.60
CA SER A 460 -20.90 -22.95 30.35
C SER A 460 -19.67 -22.29 29.73
N TYR A 461 -19.38 -21.05 30.15
CA TYR A 461 -18.14 -20.35 29.81
C TYR A 461 -16.88 -21.14 30.21
N ASP A 462 -16.88 -21.80 31.39
CA ASP A 462 -15.77 -22.66 31.82
C ASP A 462 -15.58 -23.90 30.94
N SER A 463 -16.70 -24.52 30.51
CA SER A 463 -16.64 -25.66 29.59
C SER A 463 -16.02 -25.25 28.25
N LEU A 464 -16.34 -24.06 27.76
CA LEU A 464 -15.75 -23.49 26.54
C LEU A 464 -14.25 -23.25 26.74
N LYS A 465 -13.84 -22.62 27.85
CA LYS A 465 -12.42 -22.38 28.17
C LYS A 465 -11.61 -23.67 28.19
N THR A 466 -12.17 -24.74 28.76
CA THR A 466 -11.49 -26.02 28.98
C THR A 466 -11.48 -26.92 27.74
N ASN A 467 -12.61 -27.03 27.04
CA ASN A 467 -12.81 -28.06 26.02
C ASN A 467 -12.67 -27.56 24.58
N ARG A 468 -12.54 -26.24 24.35
CA ARG A 468 -12.49 -25.63 23.00
C ARG A 468 -11.47 -26.30 22.07
N SER A 469 -10.27 -26.62 22.56
CA SER A 469 -9.22 -27.21 21.72
C SER A 469 -9.57 -28.58 21.17
N GLN A 470 -10.29 -29.39 21.94
CA GLN A 470 -10.76 -30.70 21.51
C GLN A 470 -11.76 -30.56 20.35
N PHE A 471 -12.71 -29.63 20.46
CA PHE A 471 -13.68 -29.39 19.39
C PHE A 471 -13.05 -28.81 18.13
N VAL A 472 -12.06 -27.92 18.27
CA VAL A 472 -11.30 -27.40 17.11
C VAL A 472 -10.60 -28.55 16.36
N GLN A 473 -9.98 -29.48 17.07
CA GLN A 473 -9.32 -30.64 16.47
C GLN A 473 -10.29 -31.57 15.74
N GLU A 474 -11.47 -31.84 16.33
CA GLU A 474 -12.48 -32.67 15.69
C GLU A 474 -13.03 -32.00 14.43
N ILE A 475 -13.37 -30.71 14.51
CA ILE A 475 -13.84 -29.95 13.34
C ILE A 475 -12.78 -29.95 12.24
N GLN A 476 -11.50 -29.77 12.59
CA GLN A 476 -10.41 -29.80 11.62
C GLN A 476 -10.36 -31.14 10.88
N LYS A 477 -10.35 -32.25 11.63
CA LYS A 477 -10.29 -33.59 11.05
C LYS A 477 -11.45 -33.83 10.08
N GLN A 478 -12.67 -33.56 10.53
CA GLN A 478 -13.89 -33.81 9.75
C GLN A 478 -13.97 -32.88 8.52
N LEU A 479 -13.53 -31.63 8.66
CA LEU A 479 -13.52 -30.66 7.56
C LEU A 479 -12.48 -31.03 6.50
N GLU A 480 -11.30 -31.52 6.90
CA GLU A 480 -10.28 -32.01 5.97
C GLU A 480 -10.81 -33.15 5.08
N GLU A 481 -11.51 -34.13 5.69
CA GLU A 481 -12.15 -35.24 4.96
C GLU A 481 -13.28 -34.74 4.04
N PHE A 482 -14.14 -33.85 4.54
CA PHE A 482 -15.25 -33.30 3.77
C PHE A 482 -14.80 -32.47 2.56
N VAL A 483 -13.78 -31.62 2.74
CA VAL A 483 -13.27 -30.75 1.67
C VAL A 483 -12.68 -31.59 0.53
N GLN A 484 -11.99 -32.70 0.83
CA GLN A 484 -11.42 -33.58 -0.19
C GLN A 484 -12.48 -34.31 -1.03
N ALA A 485 -13.65 -34.60 -0.45
CA ALA A 485 -14.73 -35.31 -1.13
C ALA A 485 -15.63 -34.39 -2.00
N GLN A 486 -15.47 -33.07 -1.89
CA GLN A 486 -16.38 -32.09 -2.46
C GLN A 486 -15.73 -31.32 -3.61
N GLU A 487 -16.47 -31.09 -4.70
CA GLU A 487 -16.09 -30.11 -5.71
C GLU A 487 -16.56 -28.70 -5.31
N TRP A 488 -15.66 -27.72 -5.41
CA TRP A 488 -15.89 -26.34 -4.99
C TRP A 488 -15.80 -25.37 -6.17
N GLU A 489 -16.60 -24.30 -6.17
CA GLU A 489 -16.42 -23.18 -7.12
C GLU A 489 -15.20 -22.31 -6.74
N VAL A 490 -14.76 -22.38 -5.48
CA VAL A 490 -13.60 -21.70 -4.92
C VAL A 490 -12.47 -22.69 -4.67
N THR A 491 -11.24 -22.19 -4.58
CA THR A 491 -10.12 -22.95 -4.01
C THR A 491 -10.23 -22.90 -2.48
N PHE A 492 -10.13 -24.06 -1.84
CA PHE A 492 -10.21 -24.22 -0.39
C PHE A 492 -8.85 -24.63 0.15
N GLU A 493 -8.27 -23.84 1.04
CA GLU A 493 -6.96 -24.09 1.63
C GLU A 493 -7.05 -24.05 3.16
N ILE A 494 -6.87 -25.20 3.82
CA ILE A 494 -6.85 -25.27 5.29
C ILE A 494 -5.45 -24.85 5.79
N SER A 495 -5.42 -24.01 6.83
CA SER A 495 -4.17 -23.57 7.43
C SER A 495 -3.41 -24.76 8.01
N LYS A 496 -2.12 -24.87 7.68
CA LYS A 496 -1.22 -25.86 8.29
C LYS A 496 -0.89 -25.52 9.74
N TRP A 497 -1.12 -24.27 10.15
CA TRP A 497 -0.83 -23.83 11.50
C TRP A 497 -1.94 -24.26 12.45
N LYS A 498 -1.64 -25.20 13.35
CA LYS A 498 -2.59 -25.66 14.36
C LYS A 498 -2.63 -24.66 15.51
N ALA A 499 -3.74 -23.91 15.62
CA ALA A 499 -4.02 -23.07 16.77
C ALA A 499 -4.99 -23.81 17.73
N PRO A 500 -4.74 -23.83 19.05
CA PRO A 500 -5.58 -24.56 19.98
C PRO A 500 -6.98 -23.95 20.16
N ARG A 501 -7.23 -22.73 19.67
CA ARG A 501 -8.47 -21.98 19.91
C ARG A 501 -9.33 -21.79 18.67
N VAL A 502 -8.78 -22.01 17.48
CA VAL A 502 -9.43 -21.67 16.21
C VAL A 502 -8.92 -22.58 15.10
N LEU A 503 -9.80 -22.93 14.19
CA LEU A 503 -9.44 -23.54 12.90
C LEU A 503 -9.51 -22.47 11.82
N SER A 504 -8.40 -22.21 11.13
CA SER A 504 -8.36 -21.21 10.06
C SER A 504 -8.26 -21.87 8.69
N PHE A 505 -8.99 -21.34 7.71
CA PHE A 505 -8.90 -21.74 6.30
C PHE A 505 -9.09 -20.54 5.37
N THR A 506 -8.65 -20.65 4.13
CA THR A 506 -8.81 -19.60 3.10
C THR A 506 -9.70 -20.10 1.98
N LEU A 507 -10.64 -19.25 1.56
CA LEU A 507 -11.40 -19.42 0.34
C LEU A 507 -10.93 -18.41 -0.69
N LYS A 508 -10.53 -18.88 -1.88
CA LYS A 508 -10.02 -18.06 -2.98
C LYS A 508 -10.83 -18.28 -4.25
N SER A 509 -11.11 -17.22 -4.99
CA SER A 509 -11.79 -17.36 -6.28
C SER A 509 -10.90 -18.05 -7.33
N LYS A 510 -11.50 -18.92 -8.14
CA LYS A 510 -10.85 -19.58 -9.29
C LYS A 510 -10.73 -18.68 -10.52
N THR A 511 -11.38 -17.51 -10.51
CA THR A 511 -11.39 -16.58 -11.65
C THR A 511 -10.94 -15.17 -11.27
N LEU A 512 -11.07 -14.82 -9.98
CA LEU A 512 -10.66 -13.53 -9.44
C LEU A 512 -9.48 -13.70 -8.49
N ASN A 513 -8.57 -12.72 -8.42
CA ASN A 513 -7.51 -12.75 -7.42
C ASN A 513 -8.02 -12.23 -6.05
N GLU A 514 -9.19 -12.67 -5.60
CA GLU A 514 -9.79 -12.29 -4.30
C GLU A 514 -9.83 -13.52 -3.39
N SER A 515 -9.60 -13.30 -2.10
CA SER A 515 -9.61 -14.32 -1.06
C SER A 515 -10.16 -13.78 0.26
N VAL A 516 -10.70 -14.69 1.07
CA VAL A 516 -11.16 -14.43 2.45
C VAL A 516 -10.58 -15.51 3.34
N GLU A 517 -10.02 -15.09 4.46
CA GLU A 517 -9.57 -15.98 5.54
C GLU A 517 -10.73 -16.16 6.52
N PHE A 518 -11.01 -17.41 6.85
CA PHE A 518 -12.09 -17.84 7.72
C PHE A 518 -11.56 -18.49 8.98
N ASP A 519 -12.13 -18.10 10.11
CA ASP A 519 -11.91 -18.73 11.40
C ASP A 519 -13.17 -19.48 11.85
N VAL A 520 -13.02 -20.76 12.20
CA VAL A 520 -14.08 -21.58 12.81
C VAL A 520 -13.85 -21.64 14.31
N LEU A 521 -14.86 -21.21 15.06
CA LEU A 521 -14.77 -20.95 16.50
C LEU A 521 -15.90 -21.69 17.23
N PRO A 522 -15.61 -22.76 18.00
CA PRO A 522 -16.58 -23.34 18.91
C PRO A 522 -17.00 -22.34 19.99
N ALA A 523 -18.29 -22.30 20.32
CA ALA A 523 -18.84 -21.39 21.33
C ALA A 523 -19.93 -22.04 22.20
N TYR A 524 -20.09 -21.50 23.40
CA TYR A 524 -21.21 -21.77 24.31
C TYR A 524 -22.40 -20.87 23.94
N ASP A 525 -23.61 -21.44 23.84
CA ASP A 525 -24.83 -20.69 23.49
C ASP A 525 -25.45 -19.97 24.68
N ALA A 526 -24.74 -18.96 25.19
CA ALA A 526 -25.18 -18.15 26.31
C ALA A 526 -26.50 -17.39 26.04
N LEU A 527 -26.87 -17.17 24.77
CA LEU A 527 -28.06 -16.41 24.38
C LEU A 527 -29.28 -17.29 24.05
N GLY A 528 -29.08 -18.59 23.86
CA GLY A 528 -30.12 -19.50 23.38
C GLY A 528 -30.74 -19.04 22.04
N GLN A 529 -32.06 -19.21 21.90
CA GLN A 529 -32.80 -18.72 20.74
C GLN A 529 -33.07 -17.21 20.88
N LEU A 530 -32.37 -16.39 20.09
CA LEU A 530 -32.37 -14.92 20.14
C LEU A 530 -33.77 -14.26 20.09
N ARG A 531 -34.80 -14.96 19.60
CA ARG A 531 -36.15 -14.41 19.40
C ARG A 531 -37.13 -14.65 20.54
N SER A 532 -36.87 -15.60 21.44
CA SER A 532 -37.86 -16.00 22.45
C SER A 532 -37.66 -15.34 23.81
N ASP A 533 -36.42 -15.08 24.24
CA ASP A 533 -36.17 -14.85 25.66
C ASP A 533 -35.29 -13.62 25.91
N PHE A 534 -35.94 -12.45 26.01
CA PHE A 534 -35.30 -11.23 26.51
C PHE A 534 -34.75 -11.39 27.94
N THR A 535 -35.25 -12.39 28.68
CA THR A 535 -34.83 -12.76 30.04
C THR A 535 -33.40 -13.31 30.07
N LEU A 536 -33.02 -14.25 29.19
CA LEU A 536 -31.73 -14.96 29.24
C LEU A 536 -30.47 -14.07 29.16
N ARG A 537 -30.59 -12.85 28.60
CA ARG A 537 -29.44 -11.94 28.41
C ARG A 537 -28.88 -11.41 29.75
N PRO A 538 -29.70 -10.81 30.63
CA PRO A 538 -29.30 -10.50 32.00
C PRO A 538 -28.59 -11.65 32.72
N GLU A 539 -29.14 -12.87 32.70
CA GLU A 539 -28.50 -14.01 33.36
C GLU A 539 -27.15 -14.37 32.74
N ALA A 540 -27.07 -14.44 31.41
CA ALA A 540 -25.81 -14.71 30.71
C ALA A 540 -24.71 -13.70 31.06
N TYR A 541 -25.05 -12.40 31.13
CA TYR A 541 -24.09 -11.38 31.52
C TYR A 541 -23.71 -11.46 33.00
N LYS A 542 -24.68 -11.76 33.88
CA LYS A 542 -24.41 -11.95 35.30
C LYS A 542 -23.41 -13.09 35.52
N ASP A 543 -23.66 -14.25 34.92
CA ASP A 543 -22.78 -15.42 35.01
C ASP A 543 -21.38 -15.12 34.47
N LEU A 544 -21.30 -14.40 33.34
CA LEU A 544 -20.03 -13.95 32.77
C LEU A 544 -19.27 -13.00 33.70
N ILE A 545 -19.95 -12.02 34.31
CA ILE A 545 -19.35 -11.05 35.22
C ILE A 545 -18.83 -11.75 36.47
N GLU A 546 -19.61 -12.65 37.06
CA GLU A 546 -19.22 -13.44 38.23
C GLU A 546 -18.01 -14.34 37.93
N LEU A 547 -17.99 -14.94 36.74
CA LEU A 547 -16.85 -15.74 36.29
C LEU A 547 -15.58 -14.90 36.10
N CYS A 548 -15.68 -13.76 35.42
CA CYS A 548 -14.55 -12.86 35.22
C CYS A 548 -13.98 -12.35 36.55
N ALA A 549 -14.85 -12.06 37.53
CA ALA A 549 -14.44 -11.62 38.86
C ALA A 549 -13.75 -12.73 39.67
N SER A 550 -14.13 -13.99 39.50
CA SER A 550 -13.61 -15.12 40.29
C SER A 550 -12.30 -15.72 39.75
N GLN A 551 -12.05 -15.64 38.44
CA GLN A 551 -10.95 -16.36 37.79
C GLN A 551 -9.89 -15.48 37.11
N ASP A 552 -9.89 -14.16 37.35
CA ASP A 552 -8.99 -13.18 36.69
C ASP A 552 -8.91 -13.38 35.17
N ILE A 553 -10.08 -13.55 34.55
CA ILE A 553 -10.19 -13.84 33.12
C ILE A 553 -9.92 -12.57 32.32
N LYS A 554 -9.17 -12.73 31.23
CA LYS A 554 -8.93 -11.65 30.29
C LYS A 554 -10.26 -11.12 29.74
N GLU A 555 -10.43 -9.81 29.82
CA GLU A 555 -11.58 -9.09 29.27
C GLU A 555 -11.88 -9.49 27.83
N GLY A 556 -13.15 -9.79 27.53
CA GLY A 556 -13.61 -10.20 26.21
C GLY A 556 -13.21 -11.62 25.78
N GLU A 557 -12.68 -12.48 26.66
CA GLU A 557 -12.32 -13.87 26.31
C GLU A 557 -13.50 -14.66 25.70
N PHE A 558 -14.73 -14.33 26.11
CA PHE A 558 -15.95 -15.00 25.68
C PHE A 558 -16.79 -14.19 24.69
N SER A 559 -16.21 -13.16 24.05
CA SER A 559 -16.92 -12.31 23.08
C SER A 559 -17.56 -13.10 21.94
N ILE A 560 -16.98 -14.27 21.60
CA ILE A 560 -17.49 -15.17 20.56
C ILE A 560 -18.91 -15.70 20.87
N CYS A 561 -19.28 -15.84 22.14
CA CYS A 561 -20.63 -16.25 22.56
C CYS A 561 -21.68 -15.20 22.18
N PHE A 562 -21.27 -13.95 21.99
CA PHE A 562 -22.14 -12.82 21.67
C PHE A 562 -21.99 -12.34 20.22
N THR A 563 -21.39 -13.14 19.34
CA THR A 563 -21.09 -12.72 17.95
C THR A 563 -22.36 -12.32 17.18
N GLU A 564 -23.53 -12.89 17.49
CA GLU A 564 -24.81 -12.49 16.89
C GLU A 564 -25.12 -11.02 17.18
N LEU A 565 -24.93 -10.59 18.43
CA LEU A 565 -25.16 -9.21 18.85
C LEU A 565 -24.14 -8.27 18.20
N GLN A 566 -22.85 -8.66 18.18
CA GLN A 566 -21.80 -7.89 17.51
C GLN A 566 -22.07 -7.71 16.01
N ARG A 567 -22.51 -8.78 15.33
CA ARG A 567 -22.88 -8.73 13.91
C ARG A 567 -24.07 -7.81 13.72
N ASN A 568 -25.15 -8.01 14.48
CA ASN A 568 -26.40 -7.26 14.32
C ASN A 568 -26.19 -5.76 14.55
N PHE A 569 -25.29 -5.39 15.47
CA PHE A 569 -24.93 -3.99 15.74
C PHE A 569 -24.36 -3.24 14.52
N ILE A 570 -23.63 -3.95 13.63
CA ILE A 570 -23.02 -3.36 12.42
C ILE A 570 -23.85 -3.65 11.16
N GLN A 571 -24.46 -4.83 11.06
CA GLN A 571 -25.12 -5.30 9.85
C GLN A 571 -26.31 -4.41 9.44
N THR A 572 -27.02 -3.83 10.40
CA THR A 572 -28.18 -2.96 10.15
C THR A 572 -27.80 -1.54 9.76
N ARG A 573 -26.51 -1.18 9.81
CA ARG A 573 -26.05 0.19 9.56
C ARG A 573 -26.07 0.56 8.07
N PRO A 574 -26.19 1.87 7.74
CA PRO A 574 -26.28 2.34 6.36
C PRO A 574 -25.09 1.90 5.49
N THR A 575 -25.35 1.70 4.20
CA THR A 575 -24.32 1.28 3.23
C THR A 575 -23.14 2.26 3.20
N LYS A 576 -23.39 3.57 3.30
CA LYS A 576 -22.34 4.58 3.29
C LYS A 576 -21.45 4.54 4.54
N LEU A 577 -22.02 4.22 5.71
CA LEU A 577 -21.24 3.93 6.92
C LEU A 577 -20.37 2.69 6.76
N LYS A 578 -20.87 1.63 6.12
CA LYS A 578 -20.04 0.45 5.80
C LYS A 578 -18.90 0.78 4.84
N SER A 579 -19.10 1.74 3.93
CA SER A 579 -18.03 2.26 3.08
C SER A 579 -16.97 3.03 3.88
N LEU A 580 -17.36 3.87 4.84
CA LEU A 580 -16.43 4.53 5.75
C LEU A 580 -15.64 3.52 6.59
N LEU A 581 -16.31 2.49 7.12
CA LEU A 581 -15.66 1.40 7.87
C LEU A 581 -14.58 0.69 7.03
N ARG A 582 -14.83 0.43 5.75
CA ARG A 582 -13.79 -0.11 4.84
C ARG A 582 -12.60 0.84 4.73
N LEU A 583 -12.85 2.14 4.59
CA LEU A 583 -11.78 3.14 4.50
C LEU A 583 -10.90 3.15 5.76
N ILE A 584 -11.52 3.17 6.95
CA ILE A 584 -10.82 3.14 8.23
C ILE A 584 -10.03 1.83 8.40
N LYS A 585 -10.62 0.69 8.03
CA LYS A 585 -9.93 -0.61 8.08
C LYS A 585 -8.73 -0.64 7.14
N HIS A 586 -8.86 -0.05 5.95
CA HIS A 586 -7.76 0.05 5.00
C HIS A 586 -6.63 0.93 5.56
N TRP A 587 -6.96 2.13 6.06
CA TRP A 587 -6.01 3.03 6.73
C TRP A 587 -5.25 2.33 7.87
N TYR A 588 -5.99 1.66 8.76
CA TYR A 588 -5.40 0.90 9.87
C TYR A 588 -4.45 -0.19 9.37
N LYS A 589 -4.83 -0.95 8.32
CA LYS A 589 -3.97 -2.00 7.75
C LYS A 589 -2.70 -1.44 7.10
N GLN A 590 -2.78 -0.28 6.44
CA GLN A 590 -1.59 0.37 5.89
C GLN A 590 -0.60 0.71 7.00
N TYR A 591 -1.09 1.25 8.11
CA TYR A 591 -0.26 1.55 9.27
C TYR A 591 0.29 0.29 9.96
N GLU A 592 -0.53 -0.74 10.11
CA GLU A 592 -0.11 -2.02 10.68
C GLU A 592 1.07 -2.61 9.90
N ARG A 593 1.06 -2.54 8.55
CA ARG A 593 2.18 -2.97 7.70
C ARG A 593 3.44 -2.13 7.94
N LYS A 594 3.31 -0.80 8.08
CA LYS A 594 4.42 0.12 8.38
C LYS A 594 5.11 -0.19 9.72
N MET A 595 4.38 -0.75 10.69
CA MET A 595 4.85 -0.94 12.07
C MET A 595 5.23 -2.38 12.45
N LYS A 596 4.98 -3.39 11.61
CA LYS A 596 5.22 -4.81 11.97
C LYS A 596 6.73 -5.10 12.22
N PRO A 597 7.10 -5.87 13.27
CA PRO A 597 6.27 -6.46 14.34
C PRO A 597 6.28 -5.64 15.66
N LYS A 598 6.67 -4.36 15.63
CA LYS A 598 7.21 -3.65 16.80
C LYS A 598 6.17 -3.14 17.82
N ALA A 599 4.86 -3.19 17.54
CA ALA A 599 3.86 -2.58 18.41
C ALA A 599 2.53 -3.36 18.52
N SER A 600 1.98 -3.42 19.74
CA SER A 600 0.64 -3.93 20.04
C SER A 600 -0.42 -2.85 19.76
N LEU A 601 -0.82 -2.74 18.49
CA LEU A 601 -1.87 -1.80 18.08
C LEU A 601 -3.25 -2.21 18.63
N PRO A 602 -4.17 -1.25 18.85
CA PRO A 602 -5.54 -1.55 19.26
C PRO A 602 -6.25 -2.47 18.26
N PRO A 603 -7.16 -3.35 18.70
CA PRO A 603 -7.85 -4.26 17.80
C PRO A 603 -8.64 -3.47 16.74
N LYS A 604 -8.68 -3.98 15.50
CA LYS A 604 -9.46 -3.39 14.38
C LYS A 604 -10.91 -3.10 14.77
N TYR A 605 -11.49 -3.95 15.62
CA TYR A 605 -12.85 -3.78 16.11
C TYR A 605 -13.04 -2.51 16.95
N ALA A 606 -12.02 -2.03 17.68
CA ALA A 606 -12.08 -0.75 18.37
C ALA A 606 -12.27 0.43 17.40
N LEU A 607 -11.59 0.39 16.25
CA LEU A 607 -11.74 1.41 15.21
C LEU A 607 -13.08 1.29 14.49
N GLU A 608 -13.61 0.07 14.32
CA GLU A 608 -14.98 -0.13 13.81
C GLU A 608 -16.00 0.54 14.73
N LEU A 609 -15.93 0.27 16.04
CA LEU A 609 -16.83 0.87 17.04
C LEU A 609 -16.66 2.39 17.14
N LEU A 610 -15.42 2.89 17.12
CA LEU A 610 -15.15 4.33 17.12
C LEU A 610 -15.75 5.03 15.89
N THR A 611 -15.74 4.37 14.73
CA THR A 611 -16.35 4.88 13.50
C THR A 611 -17.87 4.93 13.58
N VAL A 612 -18.50 3.88 14.14
CA VAL A 612 -19.95 3.89 14.38
C VAL A 612 -20.32 5.00 15.35
N TYR A 613 -19.58 5.14 16.45
CA TYR A 613 -19.79 6.21 17.43
C TYR A 613 -19.68 7.61 16.79
N ALA A 614 -18.62 7.84 16.00
CA ALA A 614 -18.42 9.10 15.29
C ALA A 614 -19.61 9.44 14.39
N TRP A 615 -20.12 8.46 13.65
CA TRP A 615 -21.30 8.64 12.79
C TRP A 615 -22.56 8.89 13.61
N GLU A 616 -22.85 8.10 14.64
CA GLU A 616 -24.05 8.24 15.47
C GLU A 616 -24.13 9.62 16.15
N GLN A 617 -23.01 10.10 16.70
CA GLN A 617 -22.98 11.37 17.42
C GLN A 617 -22.77 12.60 16.52
N GLY A 618 -22.13 12.41 15.36
CA GLY A 618 -21.69 13.52 14.52
C GLY A 618 -22.59 13.80 13.31
N SER A 619 -23.06 12.75 12.64
CA SER A 619 -23.84 12.85 11.39
C SER A 619 -25.26 12.32 11.60
N GLY A 620 -25.40 11.04 11.95
CA GLY A 620 -26.67 10.34 12.09
C GLY A 620 -27.47 10.15 10.79
N THR A 621 -26.93 10.56 9.63
CA THR A 621 -27.62 10.49 8.33
C THR A 621 -27.14 9.33 7.48
N ASP A 622 -28.00 8.80 6.61
CA ASP A 622 -27.63 7.75 5.65
C ASP A 622 -26.67 8.27 4.56
N ASP A 623 -26.84 9.54 4.20
CA ASP A 623 -26.02 10.25 3.23
C ASP A 623 -25.20 11.35 3.93
N PHE A 624 -23.88 11.16 3.97
CA PHE A 624 -22.90 12.05 4.58
C PHE A 624 -21.59 12.06 3.79
N ASP A 625 -20.72 13.04 3.98
CA ASP A 625 -19.43 13.07 3.30
C ASP A 625 -18.43 12.11 3.96
N ILE A 626 -17.85 11.20 3.16
CA ILE A 626 -16.87 10.20 3.64
C ILE A 626 -15.60 10.88 4.19
N ALA A 627 -15.16 11.99 3.60
CA ALA A 627 -14.00 12.73 4.06
C ALA A 627 -14.25 13.33 5.46
N GLU A 628 -15.44 13.89 5.72
CA GLU A 628 -15.81 14.38 7.04
C GLU A 628 -15.84 13.26 8.07
N GLY A 629 -16.45 12.13 7.72
CA GLY A 629 -16.46 10.95 8.59
C GLY A 629 -15.05 10.42 8.87
N PHE A 630 -14.21 10.33 7.85
CA PHE A 630 -12.82 9.88 8.01
C PHE A 630 -12.03 10.84 8.89
N ARG A 631 -12.16 12.16 8.64
CA ARG A 631 -11.52 13.21 9.45
C ARG A 631 -11.95 13.13 10.91
N THR A 632 -13.23 12.88 11.15
CA THR A 632 -13.80 12.76 12.51
C THR A 632 -13.21 11.57 13.26
N VAL A 633 -13.09 10.41 12.61
CA VAL A 633 -12.49 9.24 13.25
C VAL A 633 -11.02 9.49 13.62
N LEU A 634 -10.23 10.08 12.72
CA LEU A 634 -8.83 10.41 13.03
C LEU A 634 -8.71 11.43 14.18
N ASP A 635 -9.59 12.43 14.22
CA ASP A 635 -9.63 13.40 15.32
C ASP A 635 -9.94 12.73 16.68
N LEU A 636 -10.84 11.74 16.70
CA LEU A 636 -11.10 10.95 17.90
C LEU A 636 -9.91 10.07 18.30
N VAL A 637 -9.21 9.46 17.34
CA VAL A 637 -7.96 8.71 17.59
C VAL A 637 -6.89 9.62 18.22
N ILE A 638 -6.74 10.86 17.75
CA ILE A 638 -5.82 11.84 18.35
C ILE A 638 -6.21 12.14 19.80
N LYS A 639 -7.50 12.17 20.10
CA LYS A 639 -8.07 12.45 21.43
C LYS A 639 -8.26 11.20 22.29
N TYR A 640 -7.61 10.07 21.97
CA TYR A 640 -7.83 8.77 22.61
C TYR A 640 -7.81 8.81 24.15
N ARG A 641 -6.96 9.66 24.76
CA ARG A 641 -6.86 9.82 26.22
C ARG A 641 -8.13 10.35 26.89
N GLN A 642 -9.09 10.84 26.12
CA GLN A 642 -10.38 11.36 26.60
C GLN A 642 -11.54 10.40 26.31
N LEU A 643 -11.32 9.35 25.51
CA LEU A 643 -12.39 8.49 25.00
C LEU A 643 -12.99 7.59 26.08
N CYS A 644 -14.28 7.76 26.32
CA CYS A 644 -15.10 6.85 27.12
C CYS A 644 -16.43 6.63 26.40
N ILE A 645 -16.53 5.51 25.70
CA ILE A 645 -17.61 5.19 24.77
C ILE A 645 -18.25 3.86 25.19
N PHE A 646 -19.58 3.82 25.21
CA PHE A 646 -20.35 2.61 25.49
C PHE A 646 -21.76 2.73 24.87
N TRP A 647 -22.42 1.60 24.72
CA TRP A 647 -23.79 1.53 24.22
C TRP A 647 -24.66 0.79 25.21
N THR A 648 -25.90 1.23 25.37
CA THR A 648 -26.88 0.57 26.25
C THR A 648 -27.89 -0.27 25.47
N VAL A 649 -27.45 -0.91 24.38
CA VAL A 649 -28.32 -1.64 23.44
C VAL A 649 -28.66 -3.04 23.94
N ASN A 650 -27.66 -3.75 24.48
CA ASN A 650 -27.83 -5.14 24.96
C ASN A 650 -27.77 -5.26 26.49
N TYR A 651 -27.10 -4.33 27.15
CA TYR A 651 -27.00 -4.19 28.61
C TYR A 651 -27.20 -2.71 28.98
N ASN A 652 -27.62 -2.40 30.21
CA ASN A 652 -27.91 -1.02 30.61
C ASN A 652 -27.63 -0.78 32.11
N PHE A 653 -27.91 0.42 32.61
CA PHE A 653 -27.70 0.79 34.02
C PHE A 653 -28.95 0.58 34.90
N GLU A 654 -29.96 -0.15 34.45
CA GLU A 654 -31.22 -0.34 35.20
C GLU A 654 -31.01 -1.28 36.38
N GLU A 655 -30.47 -2.47 36.13
CA GLU A 655 -30.18 -3.48 37.17
C GLU A 655 -28.97 -3.08 38.02
N GLU A 656 -29.06 -3.30 39.34
CA GLU A 656 -28.04 -2.82 40.28
C GLU A 656 -26.66 -3.44 40.08
N TYR A 657 -26.58 -4.77 39.90
CA TYR A 657 -25.30 -5.45 39.69
C TYR A 657 -24.64 -4.99 38.39
N MET A 658 -25.43 -4.86 37.31
CA MET A 658 -24.95 -4.38 36.00
C MET A 658 -24.52 -2.91 36.08
N ARG A 659 -25.32 -2.05 36.73
CA ARG A 659 -24.96 -0.65 36.98
C ARG A 659 -23.62 -0.56 37.70
N LYS A 660 -23.45 -1.30 38.80
CA LYS A 660 -22.20 -1.32 39.56
C LYS A 660 -21.04 -1.76 38.68
N PHE A 661 -21.22 -2.81 37.88
CA PHE A 661 -20.20 -3.30 36.97
C PHE A 661 -19.85 -2.30 35.86
N LEU A 662 -20.83 -1.73 35.16
CA LEU A 662 -20.58 -0.75 34.11
C LEU A 662 -19.92 0.52 34.66
N LEU A 663 -20.27 0.95 35.89
CA LEU A 663 -19.60 2.06 36.56
C LEU A 663 -18.10 1.78 36.79
N THR A 664 -17.71 0.54 37.11
CA THR A 664 -16.28 0.20 37.22
C THR A 664 -15.61 0.19 35.85
N GLN A 665 -16.29 -0.30 34.81
CA GLN A 665 -15.78 -0.29 33.44
C GLN A 665 -15.50 1.13 32.94
N ILE A 666 -16.47 2.05 33.07
CA ILE A 666 -16.32 3.42 32.59
C ILE A 666 -15.39 4.26 33.46
N GLN A 667 -14.91 3.78 34.61
CA GLN A 667 -13.88 4.43 35.43
C GLN A 667 -12.45 3.99 35.06
N LYS A 668 -12.30 3.00 34.19
CA LYS A 668 -10.99 2.51 33.74
C LYS A 668 -10.19 3.59 33.00
N LYS A 669 -8.88 3.34 32.93
CA LYS A 669 -7.95 4.20 32.19
C LYS A 669 -8.37 4.29 30.72
N ARG A 670 -8.38 5.51 30.20
CA ARG A 670 -8.79 5.83 28.82
C ARG A 670 -7.73 5.34 27.81
N PRO A 671 -8.12 4.95 26.59
CA PRO A 671 -9.49 4.96 26.07
C PRO A 671 -10.28 3.75 26.60
N VAL A 672 -11.54 4.00 26.93
CA VAL A 672 -12.54 2.95 27.22
C VAL A 672 -13.53 2.94 26.07
N ILE A 673 -13.65 1.80 25.40
CA ILE A 673 -14.62 1.58 24.33
C ILE A 673 -15.25 0.22 24.62
N LEU A 674 -16.43 0.22 25.21
CA LEU A 674 -17.12 -1.02 25.57
C LEU A 674 -17.78 -1.66 24.35
N ASP A 675 -17.58 -2.97 24.20
CA ASP A 675 -18.23 -3.76 23.18
C ASP A 675 -19.76 -3.72 23.41
N PRO A 676 -20.57 -3.26 22.44
CA PRO A 676 -22.02 -3.21 22.58
C PRO A 676 -22.67 -4.57 22.83
N ALA A 677 -21.97 -5.69 22.59
CA ALA A 677 -22.44 -7.05 22.79
C ALA A 677 -21.95 -7.72 24.08
N ASP A 678 -20.82 -7.30 24.63
CA ASP A 678 -20.16 -7.90 25.80
C ASP A 678 -19.76 -6.78 26.80
N PRO A 679 -20.45 -6.64 27.95
CA PRO A 679 -20.15 -5.58 28.91
C PRO A 679 -18.77 -5.72 29.55
N THR A 680 -18.15 -6.90 29.48
CA THR A 680 -16.79 -7.15 30.01
C THR A 680 -15.69 -6.77 29.02
N GLY A 681 -16.04 -6.60 27.74
CA GLY A 681 -15.10 -6.34 26.65
C GLY A 681 -14.80 -4.85 26.47
N ASP A 682 -13.78 -4.33 27.16
CA ASP A 682 -13.21 -3.01 26.82
C ASP A 682 -12.19 -3.13 25.67
N VAL A 683 -12.63 -2.86 24.44
CA VAL A 683 -11.76 -2.90 23.26
C VAL A 683 -10.86 -1.67 23.16
N GLY A 684 -11.14 -0.60 23.92
CA GLY A 684 -10.26 0.56 24.07
C GLY A 684 -9.02 0.22 24.90
N GLY A 685 -9.21 -0.49 26.01
CA GLY A 685 -8.18 -1.21 26.75
C GLY A 685 -7.10 -0.36 27.41
N GLY A 686 -7.30 0.96 27.55
CA GLY A 686 -6.35 1.83 28.24
C GLY A 686 -4.94 1.78 27.63
N ASP A 687 -3.95 1.47 28.47
CA ASP A 687 -2.54 1.36 28.06
C ASP A 687 -2.16 0.00 27.49
N ARG A 688 -3.08 -0.98 27.42
CA ARG A 688 -2.79 -2.30 26.83
C ARG A 688 -2.38 -2.19 25.37
N TRP A 689 -2.82 -1.13 24.70
CA TRP A 689 -2.59 -0.90 23.28
C TRP A 689 -1.85 0.41 23.03
N CYS A 690 -1.02 0.44 21.99
CA CYS A 690 -0.24 1.60 21.60
C CYS A 690 -1.07 2.65 20.83
N TRP A 691 -2.13 3.18 21.43
CA TRP A 691 -2.97 4.24 20.84
C TRP A 691 -2.18 5.51 20.47
N HIS A 692 -1.09 5.80 21.19
CA HIS A 692 -0.22 6.94 20.90
C HIS A 692 0.39 6.87 19.49
N LEU A 693 0.76 5.67 19.03
CA LEU A 693 1.29 5.45 17.68
C LEU A 693 0.24 5.74 16.60
N LEU A 694 -1.00 5.26 16.79
CA LEU A 694 -2.10 5.61 15.90
C LEU A 694 -2.42 7.11 15.92
N ALA A 695 -2.30 7.77 17.08
CA ALA A 695 -2.53 9.20 17.21
C ALA A 695 -1.45 10.03 16.50
N GLU A 696 -0.19 9.59 16.51
CA GLU A 696 0.90 10.20 15.75
C GLU A 696 0.66 10.07 14.24
N GLU A 697 0.34 8.87 13.76
CA GLU A 697 -0.02 8.66 12.35
C GLU A 697 -1.26 9.48 11.96
N ALA A 698 -2.30 9.51 12.79
CA ALA A 698 -3.50 10.31 12.52
C ALA A 698 -3.20 11.81 12.38
N LYS A 699 -2.20 12.34 13.12
CA LYS A 699 -1.75 13.74 12.98
C LYS A 699 -1.05 13.99 11.64
N GLU A 700 -0.19 13.07 11.20
CA GLU A 700 0.46 13.14 9.88
C GLU A 700 -0.60 13.18 8.76
N TRP A 701 -1.65 12.37 8.89
CA TRP A 701 -2.75 12.32 7.92
C TRP A 701 -3.55 13.62 7.82
N LEU A 702 -3.49 14.54 8.79
CA LEU A 702 -4.27 15.79 8.72
C LEU A 702 -3.85 16.70 7.56
N SER A 703 -2.64 16.55 7.01
CA SER A 703 -2.18 17.27 5.81
C SER A 703 -2.58 16.59 4.49
N SER A 704 -3.19 15.40 4.56
CA SER A 704 -3.57 14.62 3.39
C SER A 704 -4.59 15.38 2.50
N PRO A 705 -4.48 15.28 1.16
CA PRO A 705 -5.53 15.65 0.21
C PRO A 705 -6.91 15.06 0.51
N CYS A 706 -7.00 13.96 1.27
CA CYS A 706 -8.26 13.39 1.75
C CYS A 706 -9.09 14.40 2.56
N PHE A 707 -8.44 15.36 3.22
CA PHE A 707 -9.08 16.36 4.07
C PHE A 707 -8.98 17.78 3.51
N GLN A 708 -8.74 17.90 2.21
CA GLN A 708 -8.74 19.18 1.53
C GLN A 708 -9.90 19.23 0.54
N VAL A 709 -10.66 20.31 0.60
CA VAL A 709 -11.72 20.60 -0.37
C VAL A 709 -11.19 21.72 -1.26
N GLU A 710 -11.13 21.48 -2.56
CA GLU A 710 -10.72 22.49 -3.53
C GLU A 710 -11.54 23.79 -3.29
N GLN A 711 -10.83 24.91 -3.15
CA GLN A 711 -11.37 26.25 -2.92
C GLN A 711 -12.07 26.50 -1.56
N LYS A 712 -12.42 25.49 -0.77
CA LYS A 712 -13.15 25.65 0.52
C LYS A 712 -12.31 25.42 1.77
N GLY A 713 -11.03 25.04 1.63
CA GLY A 713 -10.12 24.82 2.74
C GLY A 713 -10.12 23.39 3.26
N LEU A 714 -10.02 23.22 4.58
CA LEU A 714 -9.93 21.90 5.23
C LEU A 714 -11.32 21.32 5.53
N VAL A 715 -11.47 20.02 5.28
CA VAL A 715 -12.62 19.22 5.73
C VAL A 715 -12.73 19.33 7.24
N GLN A 716 -13.90 19.75 7.73
CA GLN A 716 -14.16 19.87 9.16
C GLN A 716 -14.65 18.54 9.73
N PRO A 717 -14.16 18.10 10.90
CA PRO A 717 -14.73 16.96 11.59
C PRO A 717 -16.12 17.29 12.11
N TRP A 718 -16.97 16.27 12.25
CA TRP A 718 -18.22 16.41 12.98
C TRP A 718 -17.95 16.71 14.46
N LYS A 719 -18.90 17.40 15.10
CA LYS A 719 -18.83 17.70 16.54
C LYS A 719 -19.24 16.47 17.34
N VAL A 720 -18.27 15.63 17.68
CA VAL A 720 -18.48 14.40 18.44
C VAL A 720 -17.98 14.54 19.87
N PRO A 721 -18.80 14.24 20.90
CA PRO A 721 -18.34 14.19 22.29
C PRO A 721 -17.30 13.09 22.48
N VAL A 722 -16.24 13.36 23.24
CA VAL A 722 -15.21 12.34 23.54
C VAL A 722 -15.56 11.45 24.72
N MET A 723 -16.52 11.85 25.55
CA MET A 723 -16.91 11.13 26.76
C MET A 723 -18.43 11.05 26.85
N GLN A 724 -18.96 9.83 27.01
CA GLN A 724 -20.34 9.61 27.38
C GLN A 724 -20.48 9.51 28.89
N THR A 725 -21.60 10.03 29.41
CA THR A 725 -22.02 9.82 30.80
C THR A 725 -23.29 8.98 30.83
N PRO A 726 -23.62 8.27 31.92
CA PRO A 726 -24.82 7.42 31.98
C PRO A 726 -26.12 8.15 31.59
N GLY A 727 -26.23 9.46 31.82
CA GLY A 727 -27.39 10.28 31.42
C GLY A 727 -27.42 10.68 29.94
N SER A 728 -26.32 10.52 29.20
CA SER A 728 -26.18 10.96 27.80
C SER A 728 -26.76 9.97 26.78
N CYS A 729 -27.15 8.77 27.21
CA CYS A 729 -27.50 7.66 26.30
C CYS A 729 -28.96 7.67 25.80
N GLY A 730 -29.82 8.57 26.31
CA GLY A 730 -31.28 8.51 26.13
C GLY A 730 -31.88 9.11 24.85
N GLY A 731 -31.10 9.38 23.79
CA GLY A 731 -31.54 10.26 22.70
C GLY A 731 -31.67 9.70 21.28
N GLN A 732 -31.28 8.45 20.97
CA GLN A 732 -31.13 8.04 19.55
C GLN A 732 -31.88 6.76 19.18
N ILE A 733 -32.55 6.83 18.02
CA ILE A 733 -33.49 5.87 17.44
C ILE A 733 -32.76 4.54 17.14
N TYR A 734 -32.92 3.55 18.03
CA TYR A 734 -32.67 2.17 17.67
C TYR A 734 -33.93 1.63 16.99
N PRO A 735 -33.89 1.14 15.73
CA PRO A 735 -35.02 0.43 15.19
C PRO A 735 -35.18 -0.85 16.00
N THR A 736 -36.23 -0.91 16.81
CA THR A 736 -36.66 -2.12 17.52
C THR A 736 -36.84 -3.20 16.45
N VAL A 737 -36.00 -4.24 16.48
CA VAL A 737 -36.15 -5.41 15.62
C VAL A 737 -37.39 -6.17 16.11
N GLY A 738 -38.55 -5.79 15.59
CA GLY A 738 -39.84 -6.35 16.04
C GLY A 738 -41.02 -5.61 15.42
N GLY A 739 -41.21 -5.78 14.10
CA GLY A 739 -42.35 -5.19 13.40
C GLY A 739 -42.53 -5.78 12.02
N VAL A 740 -42.94 -7.05 11.93
CA VAL A 740 -43.64 -7.54 10.74
C VAL A 740 -45.08 -7.07 10.88
N THR A 741 -45.47 -6.08 10.08
CA THR A 741 -46.89 -5.79 9.82
C THR A 741 -47.56 -7.06 9.30
N LYS A 742 -48.65 -7.44 9.97
CA LYS A 742 -49.54 -8.54 9.59
C LYS A 742 -49.92 -8.52 8.11
#